data_AF-A0A6A8V9B8-F1
#
_entry.id   AF-A0A6A8V9B8-F1
#
_cell.length_a   1.000
_cell.length_b   1.000
_cell.length_c   1.000
_cell.angle_alpha   90.00
_cell.angle_beta   90.00
_cell.angle_gamma   90.00
#
_symmetry.space_group_name_H-M   'P 1'
#
loop_
_entity.id
_entity.type
_entity.pdbx_description
1 polymer ?
#
loop_
_entity_poly.entity_id
_entity_poly.type
_entity_poly.pdbx_seq_one_letter_code
_entity_poly.pdbx_strand_id
1 'polypeptide(L)'
;MIVQLDTKSVYTFMESLVTIKDYVQVAKSMGYGALGIMDVDNLYGAYEFIEACQAHNLRPLVGLEIGLEVDNETIPFRMMALTTKGYQNLMKMSTVKMMGKNNWEDVKHLTEGVAVIVPAPFASGDLPLGLDYFIGVFADTPVQEFSPPVLPLHTVRFFEAGDVEAMQMLAAIKDNQSLTETGQIDPTTVLKTPQDLKNDFAERFPQAITNLEKLVQGIQYDIDTQLKLPRFNPQKPAVEELKELAQAGLLRKNLTSPVYQERLEHELDIIHQMGFDDYFLIVWDLLRFGRSQGYYMGMGRGSAVGSLVAYALGITGIDPVEKNLLFERFLNVERYTMPDIDIDIPDIYRPEFIRYVRDRYGSYHAAQIVTFSTFGAKQAIRDVFKRFGVPEYELTSITKRIGFRDTLTTAYEQNLAFRQVIHSRAEFERGFEIAKRIEGQPRQTSIHAAGVVMSDQDLTDHIPLKYGEDMFVTQYDAHAVEANGLLKMDFLGLRNLTFVQKMKEAVYEKYQEEIVIEAIDLEDPETLALFAAGDTKGIFQFEQAGAIRLLRRVRPNHFEEVVATTSLNRPGASDYIDNFVKRKHGQEKVEILDPAIEEILRPTYGIMLYQEQVMQVAQRFAGFSLGKADILRRAMGKKNAAEMHKMEDDFVAGALKLGHTEEKAKEVFAIMEKFAGYGFNRSHAYAYSALAFQMAYFKVHYPDVFFDVMLNYSSSDYLADALQFDFKVAPLSINTIPYRDKFQDRKIYLGMKNIKGLPRDLAYWIIDNRPFESVEDFILRLPNQYHKLPLLTPLVELGLFDIFEKNRRKVLHNLPNLFVFADELGSLFGNSNYSWTEAEDFSQAEKYEKEEAIIGIGLSTHPLVAIGQTSPYEIQPISQLVQGEQARILIEVQNIRTIRTKSGDLMAFLQVSDTKKKLDVTLFPETYNRFSSLIKEGGFYYLTGKIQERDGRLQMILAEAQLATNEKFWIQLLDHRKDKTILSILKKYPGPYPVILRYEDEKKTLQLKGYTVQKNKELEDELKNLVMKTIYR
;
A
#
# COMPACT_ATOMS: atom_id res chain seq x y z
N MET A 1 21.26 44.13 -20.51
CA MET A 1 21.09 43.07 -19.50
C MET A 1 20.96 41.74 -20.23
N ILE A 2 21.72 40.71 -19.88
CA ILE A 2 21.62 39.37 -20.51
C ILE A 2 20.76 38.45 -19.63
N VAL A 3 20.08 37.49 -20.25
CA VAL A 3 19.23 36.50 -19.58
C VAL A 3 19.64 35.11 -20.01
N GLN A 4 19.65 34.17 -19.07
CA GLN A 4 19.84 32.75 -19.35
C GLN A 4 18.51 32.17 -19.84
N LEU A 5 18.42 31.82 -21.14
CA LEU A 5 17.18 31.30 -21.77
C LEU A 5 17.07 29.78 -21.74
N ASP A 6 18.13 29.09 -22.18
CA ASP A 6 18.10 27.66 -22.46
C ASP A 6 18.57 26.85 -21.24
N THR A 7 17.70 26.76 -20.24
CA THR A 7 17.95 25.95 -19.03
C THR A 7 17.08 24.71 -19.06
N LYS A 8 17.69 23.54 -18.94
CA LYS A 8 16.98 22.28 -18.71
C LYS A 8 16.81 22.10 -17.21
N SER A 9 15.59 21.91 -16.75
CA SER A 9 15.33 21.55 -15.36
C SER A 9 15.38 20.03 -15.18
N VAL A 10 15.28 19.56 -13.94
CA VAL A 10 15.13 18.13 -13.62
C VAL A 10 13.91 17.46 -14.29
N TYR A 11 12.99 18.24 -14.86
CA TYR A 11 11.86 17.73 -15.66
C TYR A 11 12.25 17.33 -17.08
N THR A 12 13.43 17.71 -17.56
CA THR A 12 14.13 16.96 -18.61
C THR A 12 14.79 15.74 -17.94
N PHE A 13 13.99 14.69 -17.74
CA PHE A 13 14.33 13.57 -16.86
C PHE A 13 15.70 12.94 -17.16
N MET A 14 16.51 12.77 -16.10
CA MET A 14 17.85 12.15 -16.16
C MET A 14 18.81 12.86 -17.12
N GLU A 15 18.51 14.10 -17.50
CA GLU A 15 19.30 14.91 -18.41
C GLU A 15 19.61 16.29 -17.84
N SER A 16 19.25 16.56 -16.59
CA SER A 16 19.62 17.77 -15.87
C SER A 16 19.57 17.51 -14.37
N LEU A 17 20.41 18.22 -13.62
CA LEU A 17 20.42 18.26 -12.15
C LEU A 17 19.82 19.57 -11.60
N VAL A 18 19.34 20.45 -12.48
CA VAL A 18 18.87 21.80 -12.11
C VAL A 18 17.44 21.72 -11.56
N THR A 19 17.32 21.73 -10.24
CA THR A 19 16.01 21.89 -9.60
C THR A 19 15.54 23.33 -9.76
N ILE A 20 14.23 23.54 -9.92
CA ILE A 20 13.66 24.88 -10.14
C ILE A 20 13.97 25.81 -8.96
N LYS A 21 13.80 25.31 -7.73
CA LYS A 21 14.07 26.07 -6.51
C LYS A 21 15.53 26.51 -6.43
N ASP A 22 16.48 25.60 -6.65
CA ASP A 22 17.90 25.94 -6.59
C ASP A 22 18.28 26.87 -7.73
N TYR A 23 17.70 26.68 -8.93
CA TYR A 23 17.96 27.53 -10.09
C TYR A 23 17.63 28.99 -9.81
N VAL A 24 16.42 29.25 -9.32
CA VAL A 24 15.95 30.60 -8.98
C VAL A 24 16.81 31.22 -7.88
N GLN A 25 17.17 30.45 -6.85
CA GLN A 25 17.97 30.93 -5.71
C GLN A 25 19.41 31.26 -6.12
N VAL A 26 20.09 30.35 -6.83
CA VAL A 26 21.48 30.51 -7.29
C VAL A 26 21.56 31.62 -8.32
N ALA A 27 20.66 31.67 -9.30
CA ALA A 27 20.71 32.70 -10.31
C ALA A 27 20.41 34.10 -9.74
N LYS A 28 19.51 34.22 -8.75
CA LYS A 28 19.31 35.48 -8.02
C LYS A 28 20.59 35.94 -7.31
N SER A 29 21.31 35.03 -6.65
CA SER A 29 22.57 35.39 -5.97
C SER A 29 23.67 35.78 -6.95
N MET A 30 23.64 35.26 -8.18
CA MET A 30 24.52 35.64 -9.29
C MET A 30 24.15 36.99 -9.96
N GLY A 31 23.03 37.61 -9.58
CA GLY A 31 22.63 38.93 -10.08
C GLY A 31 21.73 38.91 -11.34
N TYR A 32 21.12 37.77 -11.67
CA TYR A 32 20.08 37.74 -12.70
C TYR A 32 18.82 38.51 -12.26
N GLY A 33 18.17 39.21 -13.20
CA GLY A 33 16.87 39.87 -13.00
C GLY A 33 15.70 39.17 -13.71
N ALA A 34 16.02 38.31 -14.68
CA ALA A 34 15.08 37.46 -15.40
C ALA A 34 15.76 36.12 -15.70
N LEU A 35 14.97 35.06 -15.83
CA LEU A 35 15.46 33.70 -16.08
C LEU A 35 14.52 32.96 -17.01
N GLY A 36 15.07 32.04 -17.79
CA GLY A 36 14.31 31.17 -18.68
C GLY A 36 14.57 29.68 -18.43
N ILE A 37 13.53 28.90 -18.70
CA ILE A 37 13.60 27.43 -18.80
C ILE A 37 13.10 27.00 -20.17
N MET A 38 13.67 25.91 -20.67
CA MET A 38 13.29 25.28 -21.94
C MET A 38 13.43 23.76 -21.81
N ASP A 39 12.55 23.10 -21.06
CA ASP A 39 12.59 21.63 -20.98
C ASP A 39 12.29 20.97 -22.33
N VAL A 40 12.76 19.74 -22.52
CA VAL A 40 12.67 19.02 -23.79
C VAL A 40 11.30 18.36 -23.94
N ASP A 41 10.57 18.74 -24.99
CA ASP A 41 9.26 18.25 -25.43
C ASP A 41 8.11 18.40 -24.41
N ASN A 42 8.37 18.94 -23.22
CA ASN A 42 7.41 19.00 -22.13
C ASN A 42 7.46 20.35 -21.40
N LEU A 43 6.43 20.60 -20.60
CA LEU A 43 6.31 21.77 -19.74
C LEU A 43 6.10 21.40 -18.27
N TYR A 44 6.45 20.19 -17.83
CA TYR A 44 6.12 19.69 -16.48
C TYR A 44 6.42 20.70 -15.35
N GLY A 45 7.57 21.39 -15.42
CA GLY A 45 8.01 22.38 -14.43
C GLY A 45 7.63 23.84 -14.72
N ALA A 46 6.90 24.13 -15.80
CA ALA A 46 6.67 25.49 -16.26
C ALA A 46 5.94 26.37 -15.24
N TYR A 47 4.85 25.85 -14.66
CA TYR A 47 4.08 26.57 -13.66
C TYR A 47 4.87 26.77 -12.35
N GLU A 48 5.50 25.70 -11.84
CA GLU A 48 6.37 25.75 -10.64
C GLU A 48 7.47 26.81 -10.80
N PHE A 49 8.05 26.91 -12.00
CA PHE A 49 9.07 27.92 -12.32
C PHE A 49 8.54 29.34 -12.28
N ILE A 50 7.36 29.60 -12.86
CA ILE A 50 6.72 30.92 -12.80
C ILE A 50 6.51 31.33 -11.33
N GLU A 51 5.92 30.43 -10.53
CA GLU A 51 5.64 30.67 -9.11
C GLU A 51 6.94 30.95 -8.33
N ALA A 52 7.97 30.13 -8.53
CA ALA A 52 9.26 30.27 -7.86
C ALA A 52 9.95 31.61 -8.20
N CYS A 53 9.94 32.01 -9.48
CA CYS A 53 10.48 33.30 -9.92
C CYS A 53 9.72 34.48 -9.30
N GLN A 54 8.39 34.45 -9.33
CA GLN A 54 7.55 35.51 -8.76
C GLN A 54 7.79 35.67 -7.26
N ALA A 55 7.88 34.56 -6.51
CA ALA A 55 8.21 34.57 -5.09
C ALA A 55 9.58 35.22 -4.78
N HIS A 56 10.50 35.25 -5.75
CA HIS A 56 11.82 35.84 -5.64
C HIS A 56 11.99 37.19 -6.36
N ASN A 57 10.92 37.78 -6.89
CA ASN A 57 10.94 39.01 -7.70
C ASN A 57 11.84 38.91 -8.95
N LEU A 58 11.88 37.73 -9.57
CA LEU A 58 12.53 37.49 -10.85
C LEU A 58 11.47 37.40 -11.94
N ARG A 59 11.77 37.90 -13.14
CA ARG A 59 10.88 37.74 -14.29
C ARG A 59 11.05 36.34 -14.92
N PRO A 60 10.01 35.49 -14.92
CA PRO A 60 10.08 34.19 -15.59
C PRO A 60 9.92 34.33 -17.10
N LEU A 61 10.70 33.55 -17.85
CA LEU A 61 10.58 33.37 -19.30
C LEU A 61 10.34 31.88 -19.57
N VAL A 62 9.15 31.52 -20.01
CA VAL A 62 8.81 30.13 -20.29
C VAL A 62 9.10 29.83 -21.75
N GLY A 63 9.86 28.77 -21.98
CA GLY A 63 10.11 28.22 -23.29
C GLY A 63 10.00 26.70 -23.32
N LEU A 64 10.19 26.17 -24.51
CA LEU A 64 10.07 24.75 -24.85
C LEU A 64 11.16 24.43 -25.87
N GLU A 65 12.02 23.45 -25.57
CA GLU A 65 12.77 22.78 -26.64
C GLU A 65 11.85 21.73 -27.25
N ILE A 66 11.63 21.76 -28.56
CA ILE A 66 10.76 20.80 -29.24
C ILE A 66 11.43 20.29 -30.51
N GLY A 67 11.62 18.98 -30.59
CA GLY A 67 12.14 18.33 -31.79
C GLY A 67 11.05 18.15 -32.84
N LEU A 68 11.13 18.84 -33.97
CA LEU A 68 10.14 18.76 -35.05
C LEU A 68 10.79 18.42 -36.39
N GLU A 69 10.12 17.60 -37.17
CA GLU A 69 10.51 17.21 -38.52
C GLU A 69 10.15 18.31 -39.52
N VAL A 70 11.16 18.75 -40.27
CA VAL A 70 11.08 19.64 -41.43
C VAL A 70 11.87 18.99 -42.55
N ASP A 71 11.26 18.71 -43.70
CA ASP A 71 11.92 18.09 -44.87
C ASP A 71 12.73 16.80 -44.55
N ASN A 72 12.21 15.96 -43.64
CA ASN A 72 12.85 14.73 -43.11
C ASN A 72 14.08 14.95 -42.21
N GLU A 73 14.33 16.17 -41.76
CA GLU A 73 15.32 16.49 -40.73
C GLU A 73 14.63 16.91 -39.44
N THR A 74 15.03 16.32 -38.31
CA THR A 74 14.52 16.69 -36.99
C THR A 74 15.30 17.88 -36.45
N ILE A 75 14.65 19.04 -36.41
CA ILE A 75 15.23 20.28 -35.89
C ILE A 75 14.77 20.48 -34.43
N PRO A 76 15.69 20.68 -33.47
CA PRO A 76 15.37 20.94 -32.07
C PRO A 76 15.08 22.44 -31.85
N PHE A 77 13.91 22.90 -32.28
CA PHE A 77 13.49 24.29 -32.14
C PHE A 77 13.51 24.73 -30.67
N ARG A 78 13.97 25.95 -30.41
CA ARG A 78 13.75 26.63 -29.12
C ARG A 78 12.59 27.59 -29.31
N MET A 79 11.51 27.36 -28.56
CA MET A 79 10.31 28.18 -28.60
C MET A 79 10.19 28.96 -27.29
N MET A 80 9.82 30.23 -27.36
CA MET A 80 9.68 31.08 -26.17
C MET A 80 8.37 31.86 -26.20
N ALA A 81 7.63 31.82 -25.09
CA ALA A 81 6.39 32.55 -24.95
C ALA A 81 6.66 34.04 -24.70
N LEU A 82 6.19 34.89 -25.62
CA LEU A 82 6.32 36.35 -25.53
C LEU A 82 5.13 36.99 -24.78
N THR A 83 3.99 36.30 -24.74
CA THR A 83 2.74 36.77 -24.13
C THR A 83 2.04 35.62 -23.42
N THR A 84 0.98 35.91 -22.64
CA THR A 84 0.07 34.87 -22.11
C THR A 84 -0.46 33.96 -23.22
N LYS A 85 -0.85 34.52 -24.37
CA LYS A 85 -1.31 33.74 -25.52
C LYS A 85 -0.21 32.83 -26.06
N GLY A 86 1.02 33.32 -26.12
CA GLY A 86 2.19 32.52 -26.48
C GLY A 86 2.41 31.34 -25.52
N TYR A 87 2.25 31.56 -24.21
CA TYR A 87 2.36 30.49 -23.21
C TYR A 87 1.28 29.42 -23.39
N GLN A 88 0.02 29.82 -23.64
CA GLN A 88 -1.05 28.87 -24.00
C GLN A 88 -0.72 28.08 -25.26
N ASN A 89 -0.17 28.75 -26.26
CA ASN A 89 0.26 28.08 -27.48
C ASN A 89 1.41 27.11 -27.24
N LEU A 90 2.38 27.42 -26.36
CA LEU A 90 3.40 26.45 -25.95
C LEU A 90 2.78 25.22 -25.27
N MET A 91 1.76 25.39 -24.43
CA MET A 91 1.04 24.27 -23.82
C MET A 91 0.40 23.37 -24.87
N LYS A 92 -0.20 23.96 -25.91
CA LYS A 92 -0.75 23.23 -27.07
C LYS A 92 0.32 22.54 -27.88
N MET A 93 1.44 23.20 -28.18
CA MET A 93 2.56 22.61 -28.92
C MET A 93 3.17 21.41 -28.19
N SER A 94 3.45 21.56 -26.89
CA SER A 94 3.89 20.48 -26.02
C SER A 94 2.88 19.33 -26.01
N THR A 95 1.58 19.65 -25.94
CA THR A 95 0.52 18.64 -26.04
C THR A 95 0.58 17.87 -27.36
N VAL A 96 0.64 18.57 -28.49
CA VAL A 96 0.75 17.95 -29.83
C VAL A 96 1.96 16.99 -29.88
N LYS A 97 3.12 17.45 -29.41
CA LYS A 97 4.34 16.63 -29.35
C LYS A 97 4.18 15.38 -28.48
N MET A 98 3.63 15.54 -27.28
CA MET A 98 3.42 14.43 -26.34
C MET A 98 2.25 13.51 -26.72
N MET A 99 1.50 13.83 -27.79
CA MET A 99 0.54 12.93 -28.45
C MET A 99 1.16 12.17 -29.62
N GLY A 100 2.46 12.31 -29.86
CA GLY A 100 3.21 11.59 -30.90
C GLY A 100 3.23 12.26 -32.27
N LYS A 101 2.80 13.53 -32.36
CA LYS A 101 2.90 14.32 -33.60
C LYS A 101 4.22 15.08 -33.63
N ASN A 102 5.02 14.83 -34.66
CA ASN A 102 6.40 15.33 -34.75
C ASN A 102 6.63 16.31 -35.89
N ASN A 103 5.66 16.60 -36.76
CA ASN A 103 5.92 17.46 -37.92
C ASN A 103 5.76 18.94 -37.55
N TRP A 104 6.55 19.81 -38.18
CA TRP A 104 6.36 21.26 -38.09
C TRP A 104 4.93 21.71 -38.45
N GLU A 105 4.35 21.07 -39.47
CA GLU A 105 2.98 21.33 -39.94
C GLU A 105 1.92 21.13 -38.86
N ASP A 106 2.16 20.25 -37.88
CA ASP A 106 1.24 19.97 -36.78
C ASP A 106 1.14 21.15 -35.78
N VAL A 107 2.16 22.02 -35.72
CA VAL A 107 2.26 23.10 -34.72
C VAL A 107 2.36 24.50 -35.31
N LYS A 108 2.58 24.66 -36.62
CA LYS A 108 2.81 25.98 -37.25
C LYS A 108 1.72 27.01 -36.99
N HIS A 109 0.47 26.56 -36.80
CA HIS A 109 -0.70 27.40 -36.55
C HIS A 109 -0.75 27.95 -35.12
N LEU A 110 0.13 27.49 -34.23
CA LEU A 110 0.21 27.89 -32.82
C LEU A 110 1.30 28.95 -32.58
N THR A 111 1.95 29.49 -33.60
CA THR A 111 3.14 30.35 -33.42
C THR A 111 2.83 31.80 -32.99
N GLU A 112 1.54 32.17 -32.90
CA GLU A 112 1.13 33.48 -32.40
C GLU A 112 1.65 33.72 -30.97
N GLY A 113 2.36 34.83 -30.76
CA GLY A 113 2.93 35.18 -29.46
C GLY A 113 4.11 34.29 -29.02
N VAL A 114 4.66 33.47 -29.91
CA VAL A 114 5.81 32.59 -29.65
C VAL A 114 6.99 33.03 -30.53
N ALA A 115 8.15 33.23 -29.93
CA ALA A 115 9.39 33.37 -30.68
C ALA A 115 9.91 31.97 -31.07
N VAL A 116 10.09 31.74 -32.36
CA VAL A 116 10.68 30.51 -32.90
C VAL A 116 12.17 30.75 -33.16
N ILE A 117 13.02 29.91 -32.56
CA ILE A 117 14.46 30.03 -32.65
C ILE A 117 15.02 28.72 -33.20
N VAL A 118 15.72 28.81 -34.33
CA VAL A 118 16.41 27.70 -34.99
C VAL A 118 17.87 27.70 -34.55
N PRO A 119 18.38 26.63 -33.92
CA PRO A 119 19.79 26.58 -33.56
C PRO A 119 20.69 26.64 -34.81
N ALA A 120 21.79 27.40 -34.74
CA ALA A 120 22.66 27.70 -35.88
C ALA A 120 23.15 26.46 -36.68
N PRO A 121 23.42 25.29 -36.08
CA PRO A 121 23.78 24.09 -36.83
C PRO A 121 22.72 23.62 -37.83
N PHE A 122 21.45 23.95 -37.60
CA PHE A 122 20.31 23.59 -38.45
C PHE A 122 19.83 24.77 -39.32
N ALA A 123 20.48 25.92 -39.24
CA ALA A 123 20.12 27.14 -39.97
C ALA A 123 20.76 27.20 -41.37
N SER A 124 20.79 26.07 -42.10
CA SER A 124 21.36 25.98 -43.45
C SER A 124 20.30 26.26 -44.52
N GLY A 125 20.45 27.35 -45.27
CA GLY A 125 19.50 27.73 -46.33
C GLY A 125 18.23 28.43 -45.81
N ASP A 126 17.26 28.62 -46.71
CA ASP A 126 15.95 29.21 -46.38
C ASP A 126 15.01 28.07 -45.95
N LEU A 127 14.73 27.96 -44.65
CA LEU A 127 13.85 26.91 -44.12
C LEU A 127 12.39 27.25 -44.47
N PRO A 128 11.59 26.32 -45.00
CA PRO A 128 10.20 26.59 -45.43
C PRO A 128 9.23 26.66 -44.24
N LEU A 129 9.54 27.46 -43.22
CA LEU A 129 8.73 27.57 -42.00
C LEU A 129 7.47 28.45 -42.19
N GLY A 130 7.51 29.36 -43.16
CA GLY A 130 6.40 30.26 -43.49
C GLY A 130 6.16 31.39 -42.47
N LEU A 131 7.17 31.73 -41.66
CA LEU A 131 7.13 32.80 -40.65
C LEU A 131 8.52 33.34 -40.34
N ASP A 132 8.59 34.53 -39.72
CA ASP A 132 9.84 35.12 -39.24
C ASP A 132 10.37 34.38 -38.00
N TYR A 133 11.63 33.94 -38.05
CA TYR A 133 12.28 33.21 -36.96
C TYR A 133 13.62 33.84 -36.57
N PHE A 134 14.17 33.42 -35.44
CA PHE A 134 15.50 33.81 -34.97
C PHE A 134 16.49 32.67 -35.16
N ILE A 135 17.78 33.01 -35.26
CA ILE A 135 18.85 32.01 -35.26
C ILE A 135 19.56 32.01 -33.91
N GLY A 136 19.56 30.85 -33.26
CA GLY A 136 20.24 30.64 -31.98
C GLY A 136 21.71 30.33 -32.18
N VAL A 137 22.59 31.27 -31.87
CA VAL A 137 24.06 31.10 -31.96
C VAL A 137 24.65 30.67 -30.62
N PHE A 138 25.62 29.77 -30.66
CA PHE A 138 26.41 29.33 -29.51
C PHE A 138 27.77 30.05 -29.49
N ALA A 139 28.47 30.03 -28.35
CA ALA A 139 29.76 30.73 -28.21
C ALA A 139 30.84 30.27 -29.23
N ASP A 140 30.78 29.00 -29.62
CA ASP A 140 31.67 28.37 -30.60
C ASP A 140 31.16 28.46 -32.04
N THR A 141 29.95 28.99 -32.28
CA THR A 141 29.39 29.12 -33.63
C THR A 141 30.31 29.98 -34.51
N PRO A 142 30.67 29.51 -35.73
CA PRO A 142 31.50 30.28 -36.65
C PRO A 142 30.86 31.64 -36.99
N VAL A 143 31.67 32.69 -37.07
CA VAL A 143 31.18 34.02 -37.45
C VAL A 143 30.80 33.99 -38.93
N GLN A 144 29.50 34.12 -39.19
CA GLN A 144 28.93 34.20 -40.54
C GLN A 144 27.74 35.17 -40.55
N GLU A 145 27.39 35.67 -41.74
CA GLU A 145 26.19 36.50 -41.90
C GLU A 145 24.95 35.61 -41.94
N PHE A 146 24.02 35.89 -41.03
CA PHE A 146 22.71 35.27 -40.98
C PHE A 146 21.67 36.27 -41.47
N SER A 147 20.76 35.85 -42.36
CA SER A 147 19.68 36.72 -42.83
C SER A 147 18.65 37.01 -41.72
N PRO A 148 18.20 36.02 -40.92
CA PRO A 148 17.39 36.27 -39.73
C PRO A 148 18.18 36.84 -38.54
N PRO A 149 17.52 37.55 -37.59
CA PRO A 149 18.19 38.07 -36.40
C PRO A 149 18.69 36.94 -35.49
N VAL A 150 19.89 37.12 -34.94
CA VAL A 150 20.53 36.14 -34.05
C VAL A 150 20.20 36.38 -32.57
N LEU A 151 20.16 35.29 -31.79
CA LEU A 151 20.01 35.27 -30.33
C LEU A 151 21.08 34.36 -29.71
N PRO A 152 21.61 34.67 -28.52
CA PRO A 152 22.60 33.83 -27.87
C PRO A 152 21.90 32.63 -27.20
N LEU A 153 22.39 31.43 -27.47
CA LEU A 153 21.98 30.20 -26.81
C LEU A 153 23.16 29.62 -26.02
N HIS A 154 22.90 29.31 -24.75
CA HIS A 154 23.83 28.63 -23.87
C HIS A 154 23.02 27.61 -23.06
N THR A 155 23.26 26.32 -23.26
CA THR A 155 22.49 25.26 -22.60
C THR A 155 22.98 25.06 -21.17
N VAL A 156 22.07 25.08 -20.20
CA VAL A 156 22.40 24.81 -18.78
C VAL A 156 21.75 23.51 -18.32
N ARG A 157 22.55 22.62 -17.72
CA ARG A 157 22.13 21.30 -17.20
C ARG A 157 22.58 21.02 -15.76
N PHE A 158 23.49 21.83 -15.21
CA PHE A 158 23.99 21.73 -13.82
C PHE A 158 24.64 23.04 -13.36
N PHE A 159 24.97 23.13 -12.06
CA PHE A 159 25.50 24.36 -11.45
C PHE A 159 27.02 24.41 -11.33
N GLU A 160 27.69 23.26 -11.23
CA GLU A 160 29.13 23.19 -11.02
C GLU A 160 29.78 22.10 -11.88
N ALA A 161 31.03 22.30 -12.31
CA ALA A 161 31.74 21.30 -13.11
C ALA A 161 31.93 19.95 -12.38
N GLY A 162 31.85 19.92 -11.05
CA GLY A 162 31.85 18.68 -10.26
C GLY A 162 30.61 17.80 -10.49
N ASP A 163 29.52 18.36 -11.00
CA ASP A 163 28.27 17.62 -11.28
C ASP A 163 28.32 16.82 -12.60
N VAL A 164 29.37 16.99 -13.43
CA VAL A 164 29.53 16.28 -14.71
C VAL A 164 29.47 14.77 -14.54
N GLU A 165 30.03 14.26 -13.44
CA GLU A 165 29.99 12.83 -13.16
C GLU A 165 28.57 12.35 -12.81
N ALA A 166 27.84 13.12 -12.01
CA ALA A 166 26.46 12.80 -11.69
C ALA A 166 25.57 12.83 -12.94
N MET A 167 25.83 13.76 -13.87
CA MET A 167 25.19 13.79 -15.19
C MET A 167 25.51 12.56 -16.03
N GLN A 168 26.77 12.13 -16.07
CA GLN A 168 27.16 10.92 -16.79
C GLN A 168 26.48 9.68 -16.19
N MET A 169 26.35 9.63 -14.86
CA MET A 169 25.59 8.57 -14.18
C MET A 169 24.10 8.59 -14.56
N LEU A 170 23.47 9.77 -14.59
CA LEU A 170 22.06 9.89 -15.01
C LEU A 170 21.86 9.42 -16.47
N ALA A 171 22.78 9.77 -17.38
CA ALA A 171 22.76 9.26 -18.75
C ALA A 171 22.91 7.73 -18.79
N ALA A 172 23.82 7.15 -18.00
CA ALA A 172 23.97 5.70 -17.88
C ALA A 172 22.69 5.01 -17.37
N ILE A 173 21.99 5.64 -16.42
CA ILE A 173 20.71 5.15 -15.89
C ILE A 173 19.62 5.22 -16.97
N LYS A 174 19.52 6.35 -17.68
CA LYS A 174 18.55 6.59 -18.75
C LYS A 174 18.68 5.56 -19.88
N ASP A 175 19.89 5.33 -20.36
CA ASP A 175 20.18 4.43 -21.48
C ASP A 175 20.30 2.96 -21.05
N ASN A 176 20.18 2.71 -19.74
CA ASN A 176 20.30 1.39 -19.12
C ASN A 176 21.62 0.65 -19.43
N GLN A 177 22.71 1.39 -19.62
CA GLN A 177 24.06 0.87 -19.92
C GLN A 177 24.99 0.95 -18.70
N SER A 178 26.25 0.51 -18.81
CA SER A 178 27.24 0.69 -17.73
C SER A 178 27.84 2.11 -17.77
N LEU A 179 28.41 2.57 -16.64
CA LEU A 179 29.04 3.90 -16.61
C LEU A 179 30.21 4.00 -17.59
N THR A 180 30.93 2.90 -17.83
CA THR A 180 32.08 2.86 -18.76
C THR A 180 31.67 2.95 -20.22
N GLU A 181 30.43 2.59 -20.57
CA GLU A 181 29.89 2.67 -21.93
C GLU A 181 29.27 4.04 -22.23
N THR A 182 29.09 4.88 -21.21
CA THR A 182 28.41 6.17 -21.35
C THR A 182 29.37 7.23 -21.90
N GLY A 183 28.91 7.96 -22.93
CA GLY A 183 29.68 9.04 -23.57
C GLY A 183 30.05 10.18 -22.62
N GLN A 184 30.93 11.06 -23.08
CA GLN A 184 31.34 12.25 -22.32
C GLN A 184 30.20 13.27 -22.27
N ILE A 185 29.96 13.83 -21.09
CA ILE A 185 29.06 14.98 -20.90
C ILE A 185 29.86 16.25 -21.11
N ASP A 186 29.31 17.19 -21.87
CA ASP A 186 29.91 18.51 -22.08
C ASP A 186 30.00 19.28 -20.75
N PRO A 187 31.21 19.57 -20.23
CA PRO A 187 31.38 20.28 -18.97
C PRO A 187 30.99 21.75 -19.06
N THR A 188 30.78 22.29 -20.27
CA THR A 188 30.46 23.70 -20.48
C THR A 188 29.00 24.05 -20.24
N THR A 189 28.10 23.07 -20.10
CA THR A 189 26.65 23.30 -19.85
C THR A 189 26.32 23.70 -18.41
N VAL A 190 27.20 24.49 -17.80
CA VAL A 190 27.10 25.02 -16.45
C VAL A 190 26.39 26.38 -16.44
N LEU A 191 25.68 26.70 -15.36
CA LEU A 191 25.13 28.05 -15.18
C LEU A 191 26.26 29.08 -15.01
N LYS A 192 26.33 30.04 -15.93
CA LYS A 192 27.32 31.14 -15.91
C LYS A 192 26.76 32.37 -15.21
N THR A 193 27.64 33.24 -14.73
CA THR A 193 27.21 34.57 -14.26
C THR A 193 26.73 35.42 -15.44
N PRO A 194 25.87 36.44 -15.22
CA PRO A 194 25.44 37.34 -16.30
C PRO A 194 26.60 38.02 -17.02
N GLN A 195 27.71 38.30 -16.32
CA GLN A 195 28.88 38.93 -16.94
C GLN A 195 29.65 37.95 -17.83
N ASP A 196 29.88 36.72 -17.36
CA ASP A 196 30.59 35.69 -18.13
C ASP A 196 29.81 35.30 -19.37
N LEU A 197 28.50 35.07 -19.23
CA LEU A 197 27.62 34.77 -20.36
C LEU A 197 27.63 35.92 -21.38
N LYS A 198 27.66 37.18 -20.93
CA LYS A 198 27.77 38.33 -21.84
C LYS A 198 29.10 38.36 -22.57
N ASN A 199 30.21 38.04 -21.88
CA ASN A 199 31.54 38.07 -22.46
C ASN A 199 31.71 37.04 -23.58
N ASP A 200 31.10 35.85 -23.44
CA ASP A 200 31.18 34.78 -24.45
C ASP A 200 30.67 35.20 -25.84
N PHE A 201 29.69 36.11 -25.88
CA PHE A 201 29.08 36.60 -27.12
C PHE A 201 29.53 38.00 -27.53
N ALA A 202 30.19 38.75 -26.63
CA ALA A 202 30.51 40.16 -26.87
C ALA A 202 31.45 40.40 -28.06
N GLU A 203 32.41 39.49 -28.29
CA GLU A 203 33.38 39.62 -29.37
C GLU A 203 32.83 39.15 -30.72
N ARG A 204 32.17 37.97 -30.75
CA ARG A 204 31.72 37.32 -31.99
C ARG A 204 30.31 37.73 -32.42
N PHE A 205 29.38 37.92 -31.48
CA PHE A 205 27.96 38.18 -31.75
C PHE A 205 27.36 39.26 -30.84
N PRO A 206 27.91 40.49 -30.81
CA PRO A 206 27.40 41.57 -29.93
C PRO A 206 25.92 41.91 -30.19
N GLN A 207 25.46 41.78 -31.43
CA GLN A 207 24.07 42.03 -31.81
C GLN A 207 23.09 41.03 -31.17
N ALA A 208 23.52 39.79 -30.91
CA ALA A 208 22.68 38.77 -30.30
C ALA A 208 22.23 39.18 -28.89
N ILE A 209 23.14 39.78 -28.12
CA ILE A 209 22.86 40.28 -26.76
C ILE A 209 21.82 41.40 -26.81
N THR A 210 21.95 42.34 -27.75
CA THR A 210 20.99 43.44 -27.91
C THR A 210 19.63 42.95 -28.38
N ASN A 211 19.59 41.99 -29.30
CA ASN A 211 18.34 41.37 -29.78
C ASN A 211 17.61 40.66 -28.66
N LEU A 212 18.34 39.89 -27.84
CA LEU A 212 17.78 39.20 -26.68
C LEU A 212 17.17 40.20 -25.69
N GLU A 213 17.91 41.24 -25.32
CA GLU A 213 17.42 42.26 -24.38
C GLU A 213 16.12 42.92 -24.87
N LYS A 214 16.04 43.26 -26.17
CA LYS A 214 14.83 43.80 -26.79
C LYS A 214 13.67 42.80 -26.77
N LEU A 215 13.93 41.54 -27.08
CA LEU A 215 12.92 40.49 -27.16
C LEU A 215 12.26 40.24 -25.80
N VAL A 216 13.02 40.27 -24.71
CA VAL A 216 12.53 39.88 -23.38
C VAL A 216 12.03 41.04 -22.52
N GLN A 217 12.28 42.31 -22.88
CA GLN A 217 12.08 43.48 -22.02
C GLN A 217 10.64 43.65 -21.49
N GLY A 218 9.63 43.20 -22.24
CA GLY A 218 8.21 43.40 -21.89
C GLY A 218 7.41 42.13 -21.59
N ILE A 219 8.07 40.96 -21.46
CA ILE A 219 7.37 39.69 -21.27
C ILE A 219 6.74 39.63 -19.88
N GLN A 220 5.45 39.34 -19.82
CA GLN A 220 4.72 39.07 -18.58
C GLN A 220 3.62 38.06 -18.88
N TYR A 221 3.37 37.16 -17.93
CA TYR A 221 2.28 36.20 -18.00
C TYR A 221 1.20 36.58 -17.00
N ASP A 222 -0.04 36.52 -17.45
CA ASP A 222 -1.25 36.67 -16.64
C ASP A 222 -1.91 35.29 -16.55
N ILE A 223 -1.90 34.68 -15.37
CA ILE A 223 -2.45 33.34 -15.14
C ILE A 223 -3.77 33.51 -14.40
N ASP A 224 -4.83 33.04 -15.02
CA ASP A 224 -6.15 33.04 -14.42
C ASP A 224 -6.22 31.97 -13.32
N THR A 225 -6.28 32.43 -12.08
CA THR A 225 -6.40 31.57 -10.88
C THR A 225 -7.85 31.44 -10.41
N GLN A 226 -8.80 32.02 -11.15
CA GLN A 226 -10.22 31.88 -10.82
C GLN A 226 -10.67 30.45 -11.07
N LEU A 227 -11.28 29.86 -10.05
CA LEU A 227 -11.83 28.52 -10.13
C LEU A 227 -12.96 28.47 -11.17
N LYS A 228 -12.79 27.61 -12.18
CA LYS A 228 -13.78 27.34 -13.23
C LYS A 228 -14.39 25.97 -12.99
N LEU A 229 -15.69 25.96 -12.68
CA LEU A 229 -16.43 24.73 -12.53
C LEU A 229 -16.92 24.25 -13.91
N PRO A 230 -16.73 22.97 -14.25
CA PRO A 230 -17.31 22.39 -15.46
C PRO A 230 -18.84 22.44 -15.40
N ARG A 231 -19.47 22.70 -16.55
CA ARG A 231 -20.94 22.62 -16.67
C ARG A 231 -21.38 21.18 -16.91
N PHE A 232 -22.34 20.71 -16.12
CA PHE A 232 -22.92 19.37 -16.28
C PHE A 232 -23.82 19.29 -17.53
N ASN A 233 -24.72 20.26 -17.66
CA ASN A 233 -25.72 20.32 -18.72
C ASN A 233 -25.79 21.74 -19.30
N PRO A 234 -25.24 21.99 -20.50
CA PRO A 234 -25.31 23.31 -21.11
C PRO A 234 -26.72 23.79 -21.46
N GLN A 235 -27.71 22.88 -21.51
CA GLN A 235 -29.07 23.17 -21.96
C GLN A 235 -30.02 23.58 -20.82
N LYS A 236 -29.67 23.29 -19.56
CA LYS A 236 -30.54 23.52 -18.40
C LYS A 236 -29.75 24.15 -17.25
N PRO A 237 -30.30 25.14 -16.52
CA PRO A 237 -29.66 25.67 -15.32
C PRO A 237 -29.46 24.57 -14.26
N ALA A 238 -28.23 24.44 -13.76
CA ALA A 238 -27.86 23.39 -12.81
C ALA A 238 -28.71 23.43 -11.53
N VAL A 239 -29.04 24.61 -11.02
CA VAL A 239 -29.90 24.80 -9.83
C VAL A 239 -31.29 24.18 -9.98
N GLU A 240 -31.89 24.28 -11.17
CA GLU A 240 -33.22 23.72 -11.44
C GLU A 240 -33.14 22.19 -11.55
N GLU A 241 -32.14 21.69 -12.27
CA GLU A 241 -31.93 20.25 -12.45
C GLU A 241 -31.59 19.55 -11.13
N LEU A 242 -30.72 20.16 -10.31
CA LEU A 242 -30.36 19.67 -8.99
C LEU A 242 -31.58 19.60 -8.06
N LYS A 243 -32.39 20.66 -8.03
CA LYS A 243 -33.61 20.71 -7.20
C LYS A 243 -34.61 19.63 -7.59
N GLU A 244 -34.88 19.45 -8.87
CA GLU A 244 -35.79 18.40 -9.36
C GLU A 244 -35.30 17.00 -8.99
N LEU A 245 -34.02 16.71 -9.20
CA LEU A 245 -33.42 15.41 -8.90
C LEU A 245 -33.40 15.11 -7.40
N ALA A 246 -33.09 16.11 -6.57
CA ALA A 246 -33.08 15.94 -5.11
C ALA A 246 -34.50 15.71 -4.56
N GLN A 247 -35.50 16.46 -5.06
CA GLN A 247 -36.91 16.24 -4.69
C GLN A 247 -37.40 14.85 -5.10
N ALA A 248 -37.13 14.43 -6.34
CA ALA A 248 -37.47 13.09 -6.82
C ALA A 248 -36.73 11.99 -6.03
N GLY A 249 -35.50 12.26 -5.59
CA GLY A 249 -34.70 11.39 -4.72
C GLY A 249 -35.36 11.13 -3.36
N LEU A 250 -35.76 12.20 -2.65
CA LEU A 250 -36.46 12.09 -1.36
C LEU A 250 -37.80 11.37 -1.48
N LEU A 251 -38.57 11.66 -2.54
CA LEU A 251 -39.84 10.98 -2.80
C LEU A 251 -39.66 9.47 -2.99
N ARG A 252 -38.64 9.04 -3.75
CA ARG A 252 -38.33 7.61 -3.93
C ARG A 252 -37.96 6.90 -2.63
N LYS A 253 -37.42 7.62 -1.66
CA LYS A 253 -37.05 7.11 -0.33
C LYS A 253 -38.20 7.18 0.69
N ASN A 254 -39.39 7.66 0.30
CA ASN A 254 -40.55 7.90 1.18
C ASN A 254 -40.27 8.88 2.34
N LEU A 255 -39.38 9.86 2.14
CA LEU A 255 -39.00 10.86 3.15
C LEU A 255 -39.68 12.20 2.86
N THR A 256 -40.94 12.34 3.27
CA THR A 256 -41.78 13.51 2.96
C THR A 256 -42.13 14.38 4.17
N SER A 257 -41.52 14.14 5.33
CA SER A 257 -41.86 14.93 6.52
C SER A 257 -41.31 16.36 6.43
N PRO A 258 -41.93 17.34 7.12
CA PRO A 258 -41.51 18.74 7.05
C PRO A 258 -40.04 18.97 7.38
N VAL A 259 -39.50 18.22 8.34
CA VAL A 259 -38.08 18.30 8.76
C VAL A 259 -37.13 18.04 7.59
N TYR A 260 -37.44 17.08 6.72
CA TYR A 260 -36.62 16.77 5.55
C TYR A 260 -36.75 17.83 4.46
N GLN A 261 -37.95 18.40 4.27
CA GLN A 261 -38.17 19.44 3.26
C GLN A 261 -37.47 20.75 3.65
N GLU A 262 -37.59 21.18 4.91
CA GLU A 262 -36.89 22.36 5.43
C GLU A 262 -35.37 22.21 5.31
N ARG A 263 -34.83 21.02 5.66
CA ARG A 263 -33.40 20.74 5.51
C ARG A 263 -32.97 20.71 4.04
N LEU A 264 -33.77 20.12 3.14
CA LEU A 264 -33.46 20.07 1.72
C LEU A 264 -33.39 21.48 1.12
N GLU A 265 -34.38 22.32 1.39
CA GLU A 265 -34.42 23.70 0.88
C GLU A 265 -33.23 24.51 1.39
N HIS A 266 -32.92 24.40 2.68
CA HIS A 266 -31.76 25.06 3.26
C HIS A 266 -30.43 24.65 2.61
N GLU A 267 -30.22 23.34 2.40
CA GLU A 267 -29.00 22.84 1.75
C GLU A 267 -28.91 23.27 0.29
N LEU A 268 -30.00 23.19 -0.48
CA LEU A 268 -30.04 23.61 -1.88
C LEU A 268 -29.74 25.11 -2.02
N ASP A 269 -30.30 25.95 -1.15
CA ASP A 269 -30.03 27.38 -1.14
C ASP A 269 -28.55 27.68 -0.87
N ILE A 270 -27.92 26.98 0.07
CA ILE A 270 -26.49 27.13 0.36
C ILE A 270 -25.63 26.66 -0.82
N ILE A 271 -25.95 25.50 -1.40
CA ILE A 271 -25.20 24.96 -2.56
C ILE A 271 -25.25 25.95 -3.73
N HIS A 272 -26.42 26.52 -4.00
CA HIS A 272 -26.60 27.50 -5.05
C HIS A 272 -25.88 28.82 -4.77
N GLN A 273 -25.98 29.35 -3.54
CA GLN A 273 -25.26 30.57 -3.13
C GLN A 273 -23.75 30.43 -3.25
N MET A 274 -23.22 29.23 -3.03
CA MET A 274 -21.79 28.93 -3.18
C MET A 274 -21.40 28.52 -4.61
N GLY A 275 -22.36 28.36 -5.53
CA GLY A 275 -22.12 28.04 -6.94
C GLY A 275 -21.69 26.59 -7.19
N PHE A 276 -22.05 25.63 -6.34
CA PHE A 276 -21.62 24.22 -6.47
C PHE A 276 -22.66 23.30 -7.12
N ASP A 277 -23.70 23.85 -7.76
CA ASP A 277 -24.79 23.07 -8.36
C ASP A 277 -24.28 22.02 -9.38
N ASP A 278 -23.48 22.45 -10.36
CA ASP A 278 -22.91 21.56 -11.39
C ASP A 278 -22.01 20.48 -10.79
N TYR A 279 -21.25 20.80 -9.75
CA TYR A 279 -20.37 19.85 -9.08
C TYR A 279 -21.15 18.67 -8.48
N PHE A 280 -22.27 18.95 -7.81
CA PHE A 280 -23.15 17.90 -7.29
C PHE A 280 -23.75 17.04 -8.41
N LEU A 281 -24.14 17.65 -9.53
CA LEU A 281 -24.69 16.93 -10.68
C LEU A 281 -23.65 16.02 -11.35
N ILE A 282 -22.40 16.47 -11.48
CA ILE A 282 -21.30 15.65 -12.02
C ILE A 282 -21.05 14.45 -11.10
N VAL A 283 -20.90 14.68 -9.80
CA VAL A 283 -20.71 13.59 -8.82
C VAL A 283 -21.88 12.60 -8.85
N TRP A 284 -23.11 13.11 -8.90
CA TRP A 284 -24.31 12.30 -9.03
C TRP A 284 -24.29 11.43 -10.30
N ASP A 285 -23.97 12.00 -11.45
CA ASP A 285 -23.94 11.30 -12.73
C ASP A 285 -22.94 10.14 -12.73
N LEU A 286 -21.75 10.38 -12.16
CA LEU A 286 -20.71 9.35 -12.04
C LEU A 286 -21.16 8.18 -11.16
N LEU A 287 -21.74 8.47 -9.99
CA LEU A 287 -22.25 7.43 -9.08
C LEU A 287 -23.46 6.71 -9.69
N ARG A 288 -24.32 7.43 -10.42
CA ARG A 288 -25.46 6.88 -11.16
C ARG A 288 -25.00 5.95 -12.28
N PHE A 289 -23.94 6.30 -13.01
CA PHE A 289 -23.32 5.43 -14.00
C PHE A 289 -22.85 4.14 -13.35
N GLY A 290 -22.07 4.22 -12.27
CA GLY A 290 -21.59 3.05 -11.53
C GLY A 290 -22.70 2.09 -11.11
N ARG A 291 -23.76 2.63 -10.51
CA ARG A 291 -24.93 1.82 -10.12
C ARG A 291 -25.67 1.23 -11.30
N SER A 292 -25.73 1.92 -12.43
CA SER A 292 -26.37 1.38 -13.64
C SER A 292 -25.65 0.16 -14.21
N GLN A 293 -24.35 0.00 -13.91
CA GLN A 293 -23.57 -1.19 -14.24
C GLN A 293 -23.70 -2.29 -13.17
N GLY A 294 -24.42 -2.04 -12.07
CA GLY A 294 -24.57 -2.97 -10.95
C GLY A 294 -23.43 -2.93 -9.92
N TYR A 295 -22.60 -1.89 -9.95
CA TYR A 295 -21.47 -1.74 -9.03
C TYR A 295 -21.88 -1.17 -7.68
N TYR A 296 -21.33 -1.75 -6.61
CA TYR A 296 -21.44 -1.18 -5.28
C TYR A 296 -20.50 0.02 -5.10
N MET A 297 -21.08 1.21 -4.93
CA MET A 297 -20.36 2.49 -4.85
C MET A 297 -20.12 2.99 -3.42
N GLY A 298 -20.24 2.09 -2.43
CA GLY A 298 -20.08 2.44 -1.01
C GLY A 298 -21.19 3.33 -0.45
N MET A 299 -21.04 3.70 0.82
CA MET A 299 -21.98 4.56 1.56
C MET A 299 -21.63 6.05 1.50
N GLY A 300 -20.59 6.41 0.76
CA GLY A 300 -19.96 7.73 0.73
C GLY A 300 -18.77 7.83 1.70
N ARG A 301 -18.13 9.00 1.71
CA ARG A 301 -16.94 9.27 2.51
C ARG A 301 -16.91 10.72 2.98
N GLY A 302 -16.23 10.94 4.11
CA GLY A 302 -15.87 12.29 4.53
C GLY A 302 -17.07 13.05 5.09
N SER A 303 -17.01 14.37 5.01
CA SER A 303 -18.11 15.23 5.46
C SER A 303 -19.31 15.22 4.52
N ALA A 304 -19.17 14.78 3.26
CA ALA A 304 -20.28 14.72 2.29
C ALA A 304 -21.48 13.91 2.80
N VAL A 305 -21.23 12.90 3.66
CA VAL A 305 -22.24 12.07 4.32
C VAL A 305 -23.21 12.89 5.19
N GLY A 306 -22.82 14.10 5.62
CA GLY A 306 -23.69 15.00 6.38
C GLY A 306 -24.71 15.79 5.54
N SER A 307 -24.70 15.67 4.20
CA SER A 307 -25.63 16.37 3.31
C SER A 307 -26.85 15.52 2.96
N LEU A 308 -28.04 16.09 3.20
CA LEU A 308 -29.31 15.52 2.76
C LEU A 308 -29.46 15.57 1.24
N VAL A 309 -28.96 16.62 0.57
CA VAL A 309 -28.94 16.70 -0.90
C VAL A 309 -28.11 15.54 -1.47
N ALA A 310 -26.92 15.30 -0.90
CA ALA A 310 -26.09 14.17 -1.30
C ALA A 310 -26.82 12.84 -1.09
N TYR A 311 -27.48 12.64 0.05
CA TYR A 311 -28.26 11.42 0.30
C TYR A 311 -29.46 11.25 -0.66
N ALA A 312 -30.17 12.34 -0.96
CA ALA A 312 -31.33 12.33 -1.86
C ALA A 312 -30.95 11.94 -3.29
N LEU A 313 -29.83 12.47 -3.80
CA LEU A 313 -29.25 12.08 -5.09
C LEU A 313 -28.68 10.66 -5.08
N GLY A 314 -28.51 10.07 -3.90
CA GLY A 314 -27.77 8.84 -3.71
C GLY A 314 -26.27 9.05 -3.87
N ILE A 315 -25.71 10.25 -3.69
CA ILE A 315 -24.26 10.39 -3.58
C ILE A 315 -23.76 9.66 -2.32
N THR A 316 -24.53 9.71 -1.25
CA THR A 316 -24.27 9.02 0.02
C THR A 316 -25.39 8.02 0.32
N GLY A 317 -25.08 6.99 1.11
CA GLY A 317 -26.03 5.92 1.44
C GLY A 317 -26.64 6.00 2.84
N ILE A 318 -26.21 6.97 3.66
CA ILE A 318 -26.63 7.13 5.06
C ILE A 318 -27.56 8.33 5.19
N ASP A 319 -28.66 8.17 5.92
CA ASP A 319 -29.58 9.28 6.23
C ASP A 319 -28.95 10.24 7.27
N PRO A 320 -28.60 11.48 6.88
CA PRO A 320 -27.95 12.41 7.79
C PRO A 320 -28.91 13.00 8.83
N VAL A 321 -30.21 13.07 8.54
CA VAL A 321 -31.21 13.63 9.46
C VAL A 321 -31.47 12.64 10.57
N GLU A 322 -31.68 11.36 10.24
CA GLU A 322 -31.91 10.30 11.23
C GLU A 322 -30.69 10.14 12.17
N LYS A 323 -29.47 10.17 11.62
CA LYS A 323 -28.24 9.95 12.39
C LYS A 323 -27.65 11.22 13.02
N ASN A 324 -28.32 12.37 12.88
CA ASN A 324 -27.87 13.67 13.37
C ASN A 324 -26.46 14.05 12.86
N LEU A 325 -26.24 13.94 11.55
CA LEU A 325 -25.02 14.38 10.86
C LEU A 325 -25.21 15.82 10.35
N LEU A 326 -24.15 16.62 10.39
CA LEU A 326 -24.21 18.07 10.16
C LEU A 326 -23.77 18.44 8.75
N PHE A 327 -24.58 19.23 8.05
CA PHE A 327 -24.25 19.75 6.71
C PHE A 327 -23.21 20.86 6.78
N GLU A 328 -23.22 21.68 7.82
CA GLU A 328 -22.33 22.83 7.99
C GLU A 328 -20.88 22.42 8.20
N ARG A 329 -20.66 21.15 8.57
CA ARG A 329 -19.33 20.54 8.61
C ARG A 329 -18.80 20.23 7.21
N PHE A 330 -19.69 20.05 6.24
CA PHE A 330 -19.38 19.84 4.83
C PHE A 330 -19.26 21.17 4.08
N LEU A 331 -20.33 21.98 4.06
CA LEU A 331 -20.40 23.26 3.37
C LEU A 331 -20.86 24.36 4.32
N ASN A 332 -20.18 25.50 4.31
CA ASN A 332 -20.44 26.61 5.24
C ASN A 332 -20.37 27.94 4.48
N VAL A 333 -21.46 28.70 4.45
CA VAL A 333 -21.52 30.01 3.76
C VAL A 333 -20.59 31.04 4.39
N GLU A 334 -20.35 30.97 5.71
CA GLU A 334 -19.40 31.86 6.40
C GLU A 334 -17.94 31.61 5.94
N ARG A 335 -17.70 30.55 5.16
CA ARG A 335 -16.39 30.19 4.63
C ARG A 335 -16.51 29.57 3.22
N TYR A 336 -16.26 30.39 2.21
CA TYR A 336 -16.16 29.90 0.84
C TYR A 336 -14.94 28.97 0.67
N THR A 337 -15.17 27.66 0.68
CA THR A 337 -14.20 26.65 0.27
C THR A 337 -14.86 25.57 -0.54
N MET A 338 -14.10 25.07 -1.52
CA MET A 338 -14.53 24.00 -2.39
C MET A 338 -14.91 22.74 -1.59
N PRO A 339 -16.08 22.14 -1.87
CA PRO A 339 -16.44 20.83 -1.34
C PRO A 339 -15.53 19.77 -1.95
N ASP A 340 -15.09 18.84 -1.11
CA ASP A 340 -14.32 17.68 -1.52
C ASP A 340 -15.20 16.43 -1.34
N ILE A 341 -15.85 16.00 -2.43
CA ILE A 341 -16.60 14.74 -2.49
C ILE A 341 -15.72 13.69 -3.19
N ASP A 342 -14.96 12.97 -2.39
CA ASP A 342 -14.24 11.77 -2.80
C ASP A 342 -15.21 10.70 -3.30
N ILE A 343 -14.95 10.11 -4.47
CA ILE A 343 -15.72 8.99 -5.01
C ILE A 343 -14.93 7.70 -4.83
N ASP A 344 -15.44 6.80 -3.99
CA ASP A 344 -14.89 5.45 -3.82
C ASP A 344 -15.49 4.51 -4.87
N ILE A 345 -14.64 3.80 -5.61
CA ILE A 345 -15.00 2.91 -6.71
C ILE A 345 -14.34 1.55 -6.49
N PRO A 346 -14.99 0.42 -6.81
CA PRO A 346 -14.29 -0.87 -6.93
C PRO A 346 -13.09 -0.72 -7.88
N ASP A 347 -11.89 -1.00 -7.38
CA ASP A 347 -10.63 -0.72 -8.08
C ASP A 347 -10.53 -1.41 -9.46
N ILE A 348 -11.12 -2.59 -9.59
CA ILE A 348 -11.17 -3.36 -10.84
C ILE A 348 -12.00 -2.68 -11.95
N TYR A 349 -12.96 -1.82 -11.59
CA TYR A 349 -13.84 -1.13 -12.55
C TYR A 349 -13.42 0.32 -12.81
N ARG A 350 -12.40 0.83 -12.11
CA ARG A 350 -11.91 2.21 -12.28
C ARG A 350 -11.60 2.59 -13.74
N PRO A 351 -10.97 1.74 -14.59
CA PRO A 351 -10.75 2.08 -15.99
C PRO A 351 -12.04 2.38 -16.78
N GLU A 352 -13.14 1.70 -16.46
CA GLU A 352 -14.43 1.94 -17.12
C GLU A 352 -15.02 3.30 -16.75
N PHE A 353 -14.87 3.74 -15.50
CA PHE A 353 -15.26 5.08 -15.08
C PHE A 353 -14.45 6.15 -15.77
N ILE A 354 -13.13 5.95 -15.90
CA ILE A 354 -12.26 6.89 -16.60
C ILE A 354 -12.70 7.03 -18.07
N ARG A 355 -13.02 5.92 -18.74
CA ARG A 355 -13.55 5.94 -20.11
C ARG A 355 -14.92 6.62 -20.19
N TYR A 356 -15.82 6.36 -19.24
CA TYR A 356 -17.12 7.04 -19.17
C TYR A 356 -16.96 8.55 -19.05
N VAL A 357 -16.07 9.03 -18.16
CA VAL A 357 -15.82 10.46 -17.98
C VAL A 357 -15.29 11.08 -19.28
N ARG A 358 -14.31 10.45 -19.91
CA ARG A 358 -13.78 10.89 -21.21
C ARG A 358 -14.88 10.98 -22.27
N ASP A 359 -15.73 9.96 -22.38
CA ASP A 359 -16.75 9.89 -23.42
C ASP A 359 -17.93 10.84 -23.16
N ARG A 360 -18.29 11.05 -21.88
CA ARG A 360 -19.42 11.91 -21.47
C ARG A 360 -19.09 13.40 -21.51
N TYR A 361 -17.88 13.77 -21.11
CA TYR A 361 -17.45 15.17 -20.93
C TYR A 361 -16.49 15.63 -22.05
N GLY A 362 -15.82 14.71 -22.75
CA GLY A 362 -14.96 14.99 -23.90
C GLY A 362 -13.46 14.88 -23.57
N SER A 363 -12.68 14.36 -24.54
CA SER A 363 -11.26 14.04 -24.34
C SER A 363 -10.34 15.23 -24.03
N TYR A 364 -10.71 16.45 -24.47
CA TYR A 364 -9.97 17.68 -24.17
C TYR A 364 -10.56 18.46 -22.98
N HIS A 365 -11.64 17.96 -22.39
CA HIS A 365 -12.32 18.57 -21.24
C HIS A 365 -12.12 17.76 -19.96
N ALA A 366 -11.57 16.55 -20.06
CA ALA A 366 -11.21 15.71 -18.93
C ALA A 366 -9.84 15.05 -19.14
N ALA A 367 -9.01 15.04 -18.09
CA ALA A 367 -7.69 14.40 -18.11
C ALA A 367 -7.33 13.81 -16.73
N GLN A 368 -6.50 12.78 -16.68
CA GLN A 368 -5.93 12.27 -15.43
C GLN A 368 -4.75 13.15 -15.01
N ILE A 369 -4.52 13.31 -13.72
CA ILE A 369 -3.41 14.13 -13.23
C ILE A 369 -2.11 13.32 -13.23
N VAL A 370 -1.00 13.92 -13.67
CA VAL A 370 0.32 13.29 -13.56
C VAL A 370 0.87 13.33 -12.14
N THR A 371 1.67 12.33 -11.82
CA THR A 371 2.54 12.32 -10.64
C THR A 371 3.96 12.02 -11.08
N PHE A 372 4.93 12.55 -10.36
CA PHE A 372 6.34 12.30 -10.65
C PHE A 372 6.87 11.24 -9.69
N SER A 373 7.35 10.13 -10.24
CA SER A 373 8.08 9.14 -9.47
C SER A 373 9.52 9.62 -9.31
N THR A 374 9.95 9.82 -8.07
CA THR A 374 11.28 10.37 -7.77
C THR A 374 12.28 9.26 -7.42
N PHE A 375 13.57 9.61 -7.43
CA PHE A 375 14.63 8.75 -6.90
C PHE A 375 14.55 8.67 -5.37
N GLY A 376 13.77 7.72 -4.85
CA GLY A 376 13.82 7.40 -3.42
C GLY A 376 15.16 6.77 -3.02
N ALA A 377 15.58 6.90 -1.75
CA ALA A 377 16.89 6.45 -1.24
C ALA A 377 17.34 5.06 -1.74
N LYS A 378 16.46 4.06 -1.62
CA LYS A 378 16.75 2.68 -2.09
C LYS A 378 16.92 2.59 -3.60
N GLN A 379 16.09 3.33 -4.35
CA GLN A 379 16.10 3.31 -5.81
C GLN A 379 17.33 4.05 -6.35
N ALA A 380 17.70 5.19 -5.74
CA ALA A 380 18.91 5.95 -6.09
C ALA A 380 20.17 5.07 -5.96
N ILE A 381 20.34 4.38 -4.83
CA ILE A 381 21.47 3.46 -4.62
C ILE A 381 21.44 2.30 -5.60
N ARG A 382 20.27 1.68 -5.79
CA ARG A 382 20.13 0.54 -6.70
C ARG A 382 20.50 0.94 -8.14
N ASP A 383 19.96 2.04 -8.64
CA ASP A 383 20.21 2.49 -10.01
C ASP A 383 21.67 2.89 -10.22
N VAL A 384 22.28 3.64 -9.29
CA VAL A 384 23.69 4.06 -9.39
C VAL A 384 24.65 2.87 -9.27
N PHE A 385 24.50 2.03 -8.25
CA PHE A 385 25.45 0.93 -7.99
C PHE A 385 25.36 -0.15 -9.07
N LYS A 386 24.18 -0.34 -9.67
CA LYS A 386 24.02 -1.22 -10.83
C LYS A 386 24.88 -0.76 -12.01
N ARG A 387 25.07 0.55 -12.24
CA ARG A 387 25.95 1.08 -13.31
C ARG A 387 27.43 0.91 -13.02
N PHE A 388 27.80 0.73 -11.75
CA PHE A 388 29.13 0.27 -11.34
C PHE A 388 29.30 -1.26 -11.43
N GLY A 389 28.30 -2.01 -11.88
CA GLY A 389 28.39 -3.46 -12.10
C GLY A 389 28.05 -4.31 -10.86
N VAL A 390 27.44 -3.72 -9.84
CA VAL A 390 27.05 -4.47 -8.62
C VAL A 390 25.88 -5.43 -8.93
N PRO A 391 25.98 -6.72 -8.57
CA PRO A 391 24.93 -7.69 -8.84
C PRO A 391 23.70 -7.51 -7.92
N GLU A 392 22.52 -7.89 -8.41
CA GLU A 392 21.22 -7.62 -7.74
C GLU A 392 21.10 -8.21 -6.33
N TYR A 393 21.74 -9.35 -6.05
CA TYR A 393 21.74 -9.95 -4.71
C TYR A 393 22.45 -9.07 -3.68
N GLU A 394 23.53 -8.40 -4.10
CA GLU A 394 24.31 -7.49 -3.26
C GLU A 394 23.55 -6.17 -3.08
N LEU A 395 22.97 -5.63 -4.15
CA LEU A 395 22.08 -4.44 -4.09
C LEU A 395 20.91 -4.65 -3.12
N THR A 396 20.30 -5.84 -3.13
CA THR A 396 19.23 -6.19 -2.19
C THR A 396 19.72 -6.23 -0.74
N SER A 397 20.93 -6.73 -0.50
CA SER A 397 21.55 -6.76 0.83
C SER A 397 21.85 -5.35 1.36
N ILE A 398 22.29 -4.44 0.48
CA ILE A 398 22.59 -3.04 0.82
C ILE A 398 21.30 -2.28 1.11
N THR A 399 20.34 -2.31 0.19
CA THR A 399 19.09 -1.53 0.28
C THR A 399 18.16 -1.96 1.42
N LYS A 400 18.25 -3.21 1.90
CA LYS A 400 17.55 -3.68 3.11
C LYS A 400 17.99 -2.96 4.38
N ARG A 401 19.18 -2.36 4.40
CA ARG A 401 19.72 -1.62 5.56
C ARG A 401 19.19 -0.19 5.65
N ILE A 402 18.48 0.28 4.63
CA ILE A 402 17.83 1.59 4.58
C ILE A 402 16.38 1.44 5.04
N GLY A 403 15.96 2.22 6.03
CA GLY A 403 14.59 2.26 6.52
C GLY A 403 13.63 2.82 5.46
N PHE A 404 12.32 2.64 5.67
CA PHE A 404 11.31 3.14 4.73
C PHE A 404 11.21 4.67 4.71
N ARG A 405 11.48 5.33 5.84
CA ARG A 405 11.43 6.80 5.99
C ARG A 405 12.81 7.46 5.94
N ASP A 406 13.86 6.68 5.70
CA ASP A 406 15.22 7.21 5.72
C ASP A 406 15.55 7.85 4.38
N THR A 407 16.20 9.01 4.44
CA THR A 407 17.03 9.53 3.35
C THR A 407 18.38 8.84 3.34
N LEU A 408 19.15 8.97 2.27
CA LEU A 408 20.51 8.45 2.22
C LEU A 408 21.40 9.04 3.31
N THR A 409 21.26 10.34 3.59
CA THR A 409 21.99 11.02 4.66
C THR A 409 21.64 10.45 6.03
N THR A 410 20.35 10.33 6.35
CA THR A 410 19.93 9.79 7.66
C THR A 410 20.29 8.32 7.82
N ALA A 411 20.17 7.50 6.75
CA ALA A 411 20.60 6.10 6.77
C ALA A 411 22.10 5.97 7.06
N TYR A 412 22.92 6.83 6.46
CA TYR A 412 24.36 6.87 6.69
C TYR A 412 24.74 7.32 8.10
N GLU A 413 24.03 8.31 8.65
CA GLU A 413 24.26 8.83 10.00
C GLU A 413 23.84 7.85 11.10
N GLN A 414 22.68 7.20 10.94
CA GLN A 414 22.06 6.39 11.98
C GLN A 414 22.42 4.90 11.92
N ASN A 415 22.78 4.36 10.75
CA ASN A 415 23.07 2.94 10.58
C ASN A 415 24.57 2.68 10.32
N LEU A 416 25.29 2.30 11.39
CA LEU A 416 26.72 1.98 11.31
C LEU A 416 27.03 0.87 10.29
N ALA A 417 26.18 -0.15 10.18
CA ALA A 417 26.38 -1.26 9.25
C ALA A 417 26.17 -0.85 7.79
N PHE A 418 25.34 0.15 7.52
CA PHE A 418 25.21 0.73 6.19
C PHE A 418 26.45 1.55 5.85
N ARG A 419 26.89 2.43 6.76
CA ARG A 419 28.12 3.22 6.61
C ARG A 419 29.36 2.37 6.32
N GLN A 420 29.53 1.27 7.04
CA GLN A 420 30.65 0.34 6.82
C GLN A 420 30.66 -0.28 5.41
N VAL A 421 29.48 -0.52 4.83
CA VAL A 421 29.41 -1.04 3.45
C VAL A 421 29.79 0.04 2.45
N ILE A 422 29.33 1.28 2.64
CA ILE A 422 29.71 2.40 1.77
C ILE A 422 31.24 2.56 1.75
N HIS A 423 31.91 2.51 2.91
CA HIS A 423 33.37 2.58 3.00
C HIS A 423 34.13 1.31 2.57
N SER A 424 33.43 0.23 2.19
CA SER A 424 34.11 -1.02 1.84
C SER A 424 34.80 -0.98 0.48
N ARG A 425 34.32 -0.13 -0.44
CA ARG A 425 34.85 0.05 -1.80
C ARG A 425 34.80 1.53 -2.18
N ALA A 426 35.87 2.03 -2.80
CA ALA A 426 35.91 3.41 -3.30
C ALA A 426 34.77 3.72 -4.29
N GLU A 427 34.37 2.73 -5.09
CA GLU A 427 33.22 2.84 -6.00
C GLU A 427 31.89 3.08 -5.27
N PHE A 428 31.72 2.52 -4.07
CA PHE A 428 30.51 2.69 -3.28
C PHE A 428 30.46 4.06 -2.62
N GLU A 429 31.59 4.56 -2.15
CA GLU A 429 31.70 5.95 -1.65
C GLU A 429 31.37 6.94 -2.76
N ARG A 430 31.99 6.76 -3.93
CA ARG A 430 31.76 7.59 -5.13
C ARG A 430 30.30 7.52 -5.58
N GLY A 431 29.75 6.32 -5.71
CA GLY A 431 28.36 6.11 -6.07
C GLY A 431 27.37 6.64 -5.02
N PHE A 432 27.73 6.63 -3.73
CA PHE A 432 26.88 7.14 -2.66
C PHE A 432 26.72 8.66 -2.73
N GLU A 433 27.79 9.40 -3.02
CA GLU A 433 27.71 10.86 -3.19
C GLU A 433 26.88 11.24 -4.43
N ILE A 434 27.02 10.49 -5.54
CA ILE A 434 26.14 10.67 -6.71
C ILE A 434 24.68 10.35 -6.36
N ALA A 435 24.44 9.24 -5.66
CA ALA A 435 23.09 8.83 -5.25
C ALA A 435 22.43 9.89 -4.36
N LYS A 436 23.17 10.53 -3.45
CA LYS A 436 22.69 11.67 -2.65
C LYS A 436 22.35 12.88 -3.52
N ARG A 437 23.13 13.15 -4.56
CA ARG A 437 22.90 14.30 -5.46
C ARG A 437 21.61 14.16 -6.26
N ILE A 438 21.24 12.94 -6.64
CA ILE A 438 20.02 12.66 -7.41
C ILE A 438 18.80 12.31 -6.55
N GLU A 439 18.98 12.05 -5.25
CA GLU A 439 17.90 11.69 -4.33
C GLU A 439 16.78 12.76 -4.35
N GLY A 440 15.54 12.29 -4.49
CA GLY A 440 14.36 13.16 -4.53
C GLY A 440 14.07 13.80 -5.90
N GLN A 441 14.97 13.72 -6.87
CA GLN A 441 14.72 14.24 -8.22
C GLN A 441 13.67 13.40 -8.97
N PRO A 442 12.85 14.01 -9.85
CA PRO A 442 11.96 13.29 -10.75
C PRO A 442 12.71 12.33 -11.68
N ARG A 443 12.26 11.08 -11.76
CA ARG A 443 12.83 10.02 -12.62
C ARG A 443 11.96 9.74 -13.84
N GLN A 444 10.64 9.69 -13.66
CA GLN A 444 9.66 9.41 -14.70
C GLN A 444 8.28 9.91 -14.28
N THR A 445 7.36 9.98 -15.24
CA THR A 445 5.94 10.23 -14.94
C THR A 445 5.20 8.95 -14.59
N SER A 446 4.23 9.07 -13.70
CA SER A 446 3.19 8.08 -13.39
C SER A 446 1.82 8.79 -13.37
N ILE A 447 0.73 8.05 -13.35
CA ILE A 447 -0.63 8.63 -13.28
C ILE A 447 -1.05 8.72 -11.81
N HIS A 448 -1.67 9.83 -11.40
CA HIS A 448 -2.23 9.99 -10.06
C HIS A 448 -3.24 8.87 -9.79
N ALA A 449 -3.12 8.23 -8.61
CA ALA A 449 -3.93 7.07 -8.27
C ALA A 449 -5.44 7.37 -8.27
N ALA A 450 -5.83 8.64 -8.09
CA ALA A 450 -7.23 9.05 -8.04
C ALA A 450 -7.58 10.27 -8.93
N GLY A 451 -6.60 11.08 -9.33
CA GLY A 451 -6.86 12.48 -9.68
C GLY A 451 -7.30 12.62 -11.13
N VAL A 452 -8.45 13.24 -11.34
CA VAL A 452 -9.00 13.62 -12.63
C VAL A 452 -9.32 15.10 -12.61
N VAL A 453 -8.93 15.82 -13.65
CA VAL A 453 -9.27 17.22 -13.85
C VAL A 453 -10.38 17.34 -14.89
N MET A 454 -11.32 18.26 -14.67
CA MET A 454 -12.42 18.54 -15.58
C MET A 454 -12.57 20.04 -15.82
N SER A 455 -12.94 20.44 -17.04
CA SER A 455 -13.16 21.83 -17.43
C SER A 455 -14.31 21.96 -18.44
N ASP A 456 -15.02 23.09 -18.41
CA ASP A 456 -15.97 23.47 -19.46
C ASP A 456 -15.27 23.98 -20.75
N GLN A 457 -14.03 24.44 -20.61
CA GLN A 457 -13.16 24.88 -21.69
C GLN A 457 -12.17 23.78 -22.08
N ASP A 458 -11.50 23.96 -23.23
CA ASP A 458 -10.40 23.07 -23.62
C ASP A 458 -9.29 23.17 -22.58
N LEU A 459 -8.91 22.02 -21.99
CA LEU A 459 -7.86 21.95 -20.98
C LEU A 459 -6.54 22.53 -21.50
N THR A 460 -6.26 22.42 -22.80
CA THR A 460 -5.01 22.91 -23.41
C THR A 460 -4.89 24.43 -23.45
N ASP A 461 -5.96 25.17 -23.14
CA ASP A 461 -5.91 26.62 -22.91
C ASP A 461 -5.33 26.99 -21.53
N HIS A 462 -5.30 26.04 -20.58
CA HIS A 462 -4.91 26.28 -19.19
C HIS A 462 -3.75 25.39 -18.72
N ILE A 463 -3.68 24.15 -19.22
CA ILE A 463 -2.66 23.16 -18.84
C ILE A 463 -2.20 22.33 -20.05
N PRO A 464 -0.92 21.90 -20.13
CA PRO A 464 -0.48 20.99 -21.17
C PRO A 464 -0.89 19.55 -20.86
N LEU A 465 -1.16 18.75 -21.90
CA LEU A 465 -1.54 17.34 -21.80
C LEU A 465 -0.51 16.42 -22.47
N LYS A 466 -0.61 15.12 -22.23
CA LYS A 466 0.16 14.06 -22.86
C LYS A 466 -0.71 12.82 -23.06
N TYR A 467 -0.25 11.92 -23.92
CA TYR A 467 -0.93 10.65 -24.13
C TYR A 467 -1.08 9.84 -22.84
N GLY A 468 -2.25 9.24 -22.68
CA GLY A 468 -2.55 8.22 -21.67
C GLY A 468 -3.43 7.13 -22.29
N GLU A 469 -3.42 5.94 -21.69
CA GLU A 469 -4.06 4.75 -22.25
C GLU A 469 -5.59 4.87 -22.34
N ASP A 470 -6.24 5.17 -21.21
CA ASP A 470 -7.70 5.31 -21.16
C ASP A 470 -8.17 6.75 -21.40
N MET A 471 -7.38 7.73 -20.94
CA MET A 471 -7.68 9.17 -21.00
C MET A 471 -6.35 9.94 -21.03
N PHE A 472 -6.35 11.16 -21.59
CA PHE A 472 -5.16 12.01 -21.57
C PHE A 472 -4.70 12.27 -20.14
N VAL A 473 -3.40 12.51 -19.98
CA VAL A 473 -2.79 12.83 -18.69
C VAL A 473 -2.30 14.27 -18.76
N THR A 474 -2.42 15.03 -17.66
CA THR A 474 -1.84 16.36 -17.56
C THR A 474 -0.32 16.28 -17.60
N GLN A 475 0.35 17.37 -17.95
CA GLN A 475 1.77 17.56 -17.65
C GLN A 475 1.94 18.25 -16.28
N TYR A 476 0.97 19.03 -15.85
CA TYR A 476 1.02 19.66 -14.52
C TYR A 476 0.58 18.69 -13.44
N ASP A 477 1.30 18.69 -12.32
CA ASP A 477 0.91 17.94 -11.14
C ASP A 477 -0.35 18.53 -10.48
N ALA A 478 -0.82 17.91 -9.40
CA ALA A 478 -2.06 18.32 -8.75
C ALA A 478 -2.02 19.77 -8.27
N HIS A 479 -0.90 20.22 -7.69
CA HIS A 479 -0.75 21.61 -7.22
C HIS A 479 -0.86 22.59 -8.37
N ALA A 480 -0.11 22.37 -9.45
CA ALA A 480 -0.16 23.26 -10.61
C ALA A 480 -1.55 23.25 -11.29
N VAL A 481 -2.23 22.10 -11.37
CA VAL A 481 -3.60 22.03 -11.90
C VAL A 481 -4.60 22.86 -11.07
N GLU A 482 -4.60 22.68 -9.75
CA GLU A 482 -5.49 23.42 -8.84
C GLU A 482 -5.20 24.93 -8.88
N ALA A 483 -3.92 25.30 -8.95
CA ALA A 483 -3.51 26.70 -8.97
C ALA A 483 -3.86 27.42 -10.29
N ASN A 484 -4.07 26.69 -11.39
CA ASN A 484 -4.64 27.21 -12.64
C ASN A 484 -6.19 27.24 -12.63
N GLY A 485 -6.81 27.15 -11.46
CA GLY A 485 -8.26 27.32 -11.30
C GLY A 485 -9.10 26.17 -11.86
N LEU A 486 -8.53 24.98 -12.02
CA LEU A 486 -9.26 23.82 -12.53
C LEU A 486 -9.79 22.93 -11.41
N LEU A 487 -10.98 22.36 -11.61
CA LEU A 487 -11.57 21.39 -10.68
C LEU A 487 -10.80 20.07 -10.76
N LYS A 488 -10.21 19.67 -9.63
CA LYS A 488 -9.73 18.32 -9.39
C LYS A 488 -10.82 17.49 -8.71
N MET A 489 -11.03 16.27 -9.19
CA MET A 489 -11.84 15.23 -8.57
C MET A 489 -11.00 13.99 -8.30
N ASP A 490 -11.17 13.36 -7.15
CA ASP A 490 -10.46 12.13 -6.79
C ASP A 490 -11.38 10.91 -6.92
N PHE A 491 -11.05 10.01 -7.85
CA PHE A 491 -11.67 8.70 -8.07
C PHE A 491 -10.81 7.61 -7.45
N LEU A 492 -11.10 7.28 -6.19
CA LEU A 492 -10.31 6.32 -5.43
C LEU A 492 -10.74 4.89 -5.70
N GLY A 493 -9.79 4.07 -6.17
CA GLY A 493 -9.97 2.63 -6.21
C GLY A 493 -9.86 2.03 -4.80
N LEU A 494 -10.97 1.51 -4.27
CA LEU A 494 -11.02 0.88 -2.95
C LEU A 494 -11.25 -0.64 -3.08
N ARG A 495 -10.19 -1.41 -2.81
CA ARG A 495 -10.22 -2.90 -2.86
C ARG A 495 -11.34 -3.52 -2.03
N ASN A 496 -11.71 -2.90 -0.90
CA ASN A 496 -12.79 -3.43 -0.05
C ASN A 496 -14.15 -3.37 -0.74
N LEU A 497 -14.42 -2.36 -1.59
CA LEU A 497 -15.63 -2.35 -2.42
C LEU A 497 -15.61 -3.49 -3.42
N THR A 498 -14.44 -3.77 -4.03
CA THR A 498 -14.26 -4.92 -4.90
C THR A 498 -14.53 -6.24 -4.16
N PHE A 499 -14.05 -6.38 -2.91
CA PHE A 499 -14.31 -7.58 -2.12
C PHE A 499 -15.81 -7.77 -1.87
N VAL A 500 -16.49 -6.75 -1.38
CA VAL A 500 -17.93 -6.84 -1.08
C VAL A 500 -18.75 -7.09 -2.36
N GLN A 501 -18.39 -6.44 -3.47
CA GLN A 501 -19.01 -6.68 -4.77
C GLN A 501 -18.82 -8.14 -5.22
N LYS A 502 -17.60 -8.68 -5.14
CA LYS A 502 -17.32 -10.08 -5.50
C LYS A 502 -18.01 -11.05 -4.55
N MET A 503 -18.16 -10.72 -3.28
CA MET A 503 -18.93 -11.52 -2.32
C MET A 503 -20.42 -11.56 -2.70
N LYS A 504 -21.03 -10.42 -3.06
CA LYS A 504 -22.41 -10.38 -3.56
C LYS A 504 -22.58 -11.25 -4.81
N GLU A 505 -21.70 -11.11 -5.79
CA GLU A 505 -21.73 -11.91 -7.02
C GLU A 505 -21.59 -13.41 -6.72
N ALA A 506 -20.65 -13.79 -5.86
CA ALA A 506 -20.43 -15.19 -5.46
C ALA A 506 -21.59 -15.78 -4.64
N VAL A 507 -22.26 -14.98 -3.79
CA VAL A 507 -23.48 -15.43 -3.09
C VAL A 507 -24.58 -15.75 -4.10
N TYR A 508 -24.80 -14.88 -5.08
CA TYR A 508 -25.80 -15.13 -6.12
C TYR A 508 -25.47 -16.38 -6.93
N GLU A 509 -24.22 -16.55 -7.38
CA GLU A 509 -23.79 -17.73 -8.13
C GLU A 509 -24.01 -19.03 -7.34
N LYS A 510 -23.66 -19.02 -6.04
CA LYS A 510 -23.65 -20.23 -5.22
C LYS A 510 -25.00 -20.57 -4.58
N TYR A 511 -25.68 -19.57 -4.05
CA TYR A 511 -26.91 -19.72 -3.26
C TYR A 511 -28.16 -19.30 -4.03
N GLN A 512 -28.01 -18.65 -5.20
CA GLN A 512 -29.13 -18.04 -5.95
C GLN A 512 -29.90 -16.99 -5.13
N GLU A 513 -29.20 -16.36 -4.17
CA GLU A 513 -29.72 -15.30 -3.30
C GLU A 513 -29.18 -13.94 -3.76
N GLU A 514 -30.07 -12.97 -3.96
CA GLU A 514 -29.69 -11.61 -4.33
C GLU A 514 -29.56 -10.73 -3.10
N ILE A 515 -28.33 -10.30 -2.79
CA ILE A 515 -28.05 -9.39 -1.67
C ILE A 515 -27.97 -7.95 -2.16
N VAL A 516 -28.79 -7.08 -1.56
CA VAL A 516 -28.65 -5.63 -1.67
C VAL A 516 -27.77 -5.16 -0.52
N ILE A 517 -26.48 -4.94 -0.81
CA ILE A 517 -25.45 -4.61 0.19
C ILE A 517 -25.84 -3.36 0.99
N GLU A 518 -26.44 -2.37 0.33
CA GLU A 518 -26.88 -1.11 0.93
C GLU A 518 -27.98 -1.29 1.98
N ALA A 519 -28.76 -2.36 1.87
CA ALA A 519 -29.90 -2.64 2.74
C ALA A 519 -29.55 -3.58 3.91
N ILE A 520 -28.28 -3.97 4.06
CA ILE A 520 -27.82 -4.78 5.20
C ILE A 520 -28.10 -4.02 6.51
N ASP A 521 -28.80 -4.67 7.43
CA ASP A 521 -29.09 -4.11 8.75
C ASP A 521 -27.81 -3.97 9.57
N LEU A 522 -27.43 -2.73 9.88
CA LEU A 522 -26.24 -2.40 10.66
C LEU A 522 -26.37 -2.77 12.14
N GLU A 523 -27.56 -3.15 12.61
CA GLU A 523 -27.82 -3.62 13.98
C GLU A 523 -27.96 -5.15 14.07
N ASP A 524 -27.55 -5.90 13.03
CA ASP A 524 -27.58 -7.38 13.05
C ASP A 524 -26.82 -7.96 14.26
N PRO A 525 -27.51 -8.67 15.20
CA PRO A 525 -26.89 -9.15 16.43
C PRO A 525 -25.74 -10.13 16.23
N GLU A 526 -25.82 -10.99 15.19
CA GLU A 526 -24.77 -11.99 14.92
C GLU A 526 -23.49 -11.31 14.39
N THR A 527 -23.65 -10.33 13.51
CA THR A 527 -22.52 -9.51 13.04
C THR A 527 -21.90 -8.67 14.16
N LEU A 528 -22.70 -8.07 15.04
CA LEU A 528 -22.20 -7.36 16.23
C LEU A 528 -21.44 -8.30 17.18
N ALA A 529 -21.89 -9.55 17.33
CA ALA A 529 -21.20 -10.54 18.14
C ALA A 529 -19.79 -10.87 17.61
N LEU A 530 -19.59 -10.91 16.28
CA LEU A 530 -18.27 -11.07 15.67
C LEU A 530 -17.32 -9.91 16.07
N PHE A 531 -17.81 -8.66 16.01
CA PHE A 531 -17.04 -7.51 16.50
C PHE A 531 -16.76 -7.60 18.00
N ALA A 532 -17.73 -8.02 18.81
CA ALA A 532 -17.54 -8.18 20.25
C ALA A 532 -16.51 -9.25 20.63
N ALA A 533 -16.43 -10.34 19.85
CA ALA A 533 -15.42 -11.39 19.99
C ALA A 533 -14.03 -10.94 19.50
N GLY A 534 -13.97 -9.90 18.66
CA GLY A 534 -12.75 -9.44 18.01
C GLY A 534 -12.26 -10.37 16.91
N ASP A 535 -13.16 -11.12 16.27
CA ASP A 535 -12.83 -12.06 15.19
C ASP A 535 -12.87 -11.36 13.82
N THR A 536 -12.30 -10.15 13.79
CA THR A 536 -12.39 -9.19 12.69
C THR A 536 -11.19 -9.23 11.74
N LYS A 537 -10.44 -10.34 11.71
CA LYS A 537 -9.37 -10.53 10.72
C LYS A 537 -9.99 -10.52 9.31
N GLY A 538 -9.40 -9.75 8.40
CA GLY A 538 -9.93 -9.51 7.05
C GLY A 538 -11.06 -8.48 6.96
N ILE A 539 -11.44 -7.84 8.08
CA ILE A 539 -12.46 -6.78 8.10
C ILE A 539 -11.78 -5.40 8.03
N PHE A 540 -12.22 -4.58 7.09
CA PHE A 540 -11.69 -3.23 6.87
C PHE A 540 -11.65 -2.39 8.17
N GLN A 541 -10.58 -1.62 8.38
CA GLN A 541 -10.29 -0.83 9.60
C GLN A 541 -10.07 -1.64 10.90
N PHE A 542 -10.53 -2.89 11.00
CA PHE A 542 -10.55 -3.69 12.23
C PHE A 542 -9.66 -4.94 12.22
N GLU A 543 -8.79 -5.08 11.23
CA GLU A 543 -7.89 -6.24 11.11
C GLU A 543 -6.65 -6.16 12.02
N GLN A 544 -6.21 -4.95 12.37
CA GLN A 544 -4.97 -4.76 13.12
C GLN A 544 -5.10 -5.24 14.57
N ALA A 545 -4.02 -5.80 15.12
CA ALA A 545 -4.03 -6.37 16.48
C ALA A 545 -4.44 -5.37 17.57
N GLY A 546 -4.15 -4.07 17.38
CA GLY A 546 -4.62 -3.00 18.27
C GLY A 546 -6.13 -2.84 18.26
N ALA A 547 -6.74 -2.79 17.07
CA ALA A 547 -8.19 -2.70 16.88
C ALA A 547 -8.91 -3.92 17.46
N ILE A 548 -8.41 -5.13 17.18
CA ILE A 548 -8.95 -6.40 17.71
C ILE A 548 -8.97 -6.40 19.25
N ARG A 549 -7.87 -5.98 19.88
CA ARG A 549 -7.80 -5.89 21.35
C ARG A 549 -8.79 -4.87 21.90
N LEU A 550 -8.95 -3.73 21.23
CA LEU A 550 -9.90 -2.70 21.65
C LEU A 550 -11.34 -3.21 21.56
N LEU A 551 -11.71 -3.85 20.44
CA LEU A 551 -13.02 -4.47 20.24
C LEU A 551 -13.37 -5.46 21.35
N ARG A 552 -12.44 -6.34 21.73
CA ARG A 552 -12.65 -7.31 22.83
C ARG A 552 -12.89 -6.68 24.20
N ARG A 553 -12.37 -5.46 24.41
CA ARG A 553 -12.56 -4.69 25.65
C ARG A 553 -13.87 -3.91 25.62
N VAL A 554 -14.18 -3.27 24.50
CA VAL A 554 -15.41 -2.51 24.29
C VAL A 554 -16.62 -3.44 24.24
N ARG A 555 -16.51 -4.60 23.57
CA ARG A 555 -17.61 -5.55 23.29
C ARG A 555 -18.84 -4.87 22.69
N PRO A 556 -18.73 -4.29 21.48
CA PRO A 556 -19.82 -3.54 20.87
C PRO A 556 -21.13 -4.36 20.80
N ASN A 557 -22.24 -3.75 21.21
CA ASN A 557 -23.60 -4.32 21.12
C ASN A 557 -24.57 -3.44 20.32
N HIS A 558 -24.08 -2.32 19.82
CA HIS A 558 -24.77 -1.41 18.90
C HIS A 558 -23.79 -0.94 17.84
N PHE A 559 -24.28 -0.61 16.64
CA PHE A 559 -23.43 -0.13 15.55
C PHE A 559 -22.63 1.11 15.94
N GLU A 560 -23.23 2.03 16.68
CA GLU A 560 -22.60 3.30 17.11
C GLU A 560 -21.29 3.07 17.89
N GLU A 561 -21.18 1.95 18.60
CA GLU A 561 -19.97 1.60 19.35
C GLU A 561 -18.86 1.03 18.46
N VAL A 562 -19.23 0.42 17.33
CA VAL A 562 -18.28 0.04 16.28
C VAL A 562 -17.68 1.31 15.67
N VAL A 563 -18.52 2.32 15.39
CA VAL A 563 -18.08 3.65 14.92
C VAL A 563 -17.14 4.33 15.91
N ALA A 564 -17.50 4.31 17.20
CA ALA A 564 -16.66 4.86 18.26
C ALA A 564 -15.30 4.14 18.36
N THR A 565 -15.28 2.82 18.21
CA THR A 565 -14.06 2.00 18.26
C THR A 565 -13.09 2.37 17.12
N THR A 566 -13.58 2.61 15.90
CA THR A 566 -12.75 3.11 14.79
C THR A 566 -12.10 4.46 15.12
N SER A 567 -12.83 5.33 15.80
CA SER A 567 -12.40 6.68 16.14
C SER A 567 -11.40 6.70 17.31
N LEU A 568 -11.57 5.81 18.29
CA LEU A 568 -10.71 5.67 19.48
C LEU A 568 -9.37 5.00 19.20
N ASN A 569 -9.26 4.16 18.18
CA ASN A 569 -8.05 3.39 17.86
C ASN A 569 -6.96 4.25 17.19
N ARG A 570 -6.59 5.38 17.81
CA ARG A 570 -5.63 6.36 17.27
C ARG A 570 -4.76 6.96 18.39
N PRO A 571 -3.51 7.34 18.10
CA PRO A 571 -2.67 8.08 19.05
C PRO A 571 -3.37 9.37 19.53
N GLY A 572 -3.42 9.61 20.84
CA GLY A 572 -4.09 10.76 21.48
C GLY A 572 -5.49 10.44 22.02
N ALA A 573 -6.37 9.88 21.19
CA ALA A 573 -7.68 9.38 21.65
C ALA A 573 -7.55 8.11 22.54
N SER A 574 -6.41 7.42 22.45
CA SER A 574 -6.07 6.23 23.24
C SER A 574 -6.17 6.43 24.74
N ASP A 575 -5.92 7.64 25.23
CA ASP A 575 -5.89 7.96 26.66
C ASP A 575 -7.28 7.83 27.30
N TYR A 576 -8.33 7.92 26.49
CA TYR A 576 -9.74 7.83 26.93
C TYR A 576 -10.35 6.45 26.71
N ILE A 577 -9.60 5.49 26.13
CA ILE A 577 -10.08 4.11 25.93
C ILE A 577 -10.50 3.50 27.27
N ASP A 578 -9.69 3.70 28.31
CA ASP A 578 -9.96 3.10 29.62
C ASP A 578 -11.23 3.68 30.25
N ASN A 579 -11.42 5.00 30.18
CA ASN A 579 -12.65 5.66 30.63
C ASN A 579 -13.87 5.18 29.82
N PHE A 580 -13.76 5.12 28.50
CA PHE A 580 -14.84 4.67 27.61
C PHE A 580 -15.30 3.25 27.99
N VAL A 581 -14.34 2.33 28.14
CA VAL A 581 -14.62 0.93 28.51
C VAL A 581 -15.21 0.84 29.92
N LYS A 582 -14.66 1.55 30.91
CA LYS A 582 -15.17 1.51 32.28
C LYS A 582 -16.58 2.09 32.39
N ARG A 583 -16.85 3.23 31.74
CA ARG A 583 -18.16 3.88 31.75
C ARG A 583 -19.22 3.02 31.07
N LYS A 584 -18.88 2.41 29.93
CA LYS A 584 -19.76 1.45 29.25
C LYS A 584 -20.16 0.29 30.17
N HIS A 585 -19.19 -0.32 30.86
CA HIS A 585 -19.45 -1.47 31.74
C HIS A 585 -19.96 -1.06 33.14
N GLY A 586 -20.32 0.20 33.36
CA GLY A 586 -20.83 0.71 34.64
C GLY A 586 -19.80 0.71 35.78
N GLN A 587 -18.52 0.59 35.47
CA GLN A 587 -17.40 0.59 36.42
C GLN A 587 -16.93 2.00 36.79
N GLU A 588 -17.32 3.00 36.01
CA GLU A 588 -17.08 4.42 36.22
C GLU A 588 -18.39 5.18 35.95
N LYS A 589 -18.73 6.16 36.80
CA LYS A 589 -19.92 6.99 36.58
C LYS A 589 -19.68 7.96 35.42
N VAL A 590 -20.68 8.12 34.56
CA VAL A 590 -20.67 9.17 33.53
C VAL A 590 -20.97 10.50 34.20
N GLU A 591 -19.99 11.39 34.27
CA GLU A 591 -20.19 12.74 34.79
C GLU A 591 -20.94 13.59 33.76
N ILE A 592 -22.12 14.10 34.16
CA ILE A 592 -22.92 15.02 33.35
C ILE A 592 -22.53 16.45 33.76
N LEU A 593 -21.75 17.12 32.92
CA LEU A 593 -21.30 18.51 33.18
C LEU A 593 -22.49 19.49 33.18
N ASP A 594 -23.39 19.31 32.21
CA ASP A 594 -24.61 20.13 32.09
C ASP A 594 -25.72 19.35 31.37
N PRO A 595 -27.00 19.49 31.79
CA PRO A 595 -28.13 18.84 31.13
C PRO A 595 -28.26 19.20 29.64
N ALA A 596 -27.83 20.40 29.22
CA ALA A 596 -27.96 20.85 27.83
C ALA A 596 -27.09 20.04 26.84
N ILE A 597 -26.01 19.42 27.34
CA ILE A 597 -25.04 18.68 26.51
C ILE A 597 -25.15 17.16 26.69
N GLU A 598 -25.95 16.69 27.64
CA GLU A 598 -26.08 15.27 27.98
C GLU A 598 -26.49 14.42 26.77
N GLU A 599 -27.50 14.85 26.02
CA GLU A 599 -28.01 14.12 24.85
C GLU A 599 -26.94 13.97 23.75
N ILE A 600 -26.07 14.98 23.57
CA ILE A 600 -25.02 15.00 22.54
C ILE A 600 -23.92 13.99 22.87
N LEU A 601 -23.57 13.86 24.16
CA LEU A 601 -22.46 13.03 24.63
C LEU A 601 -22.92 11.64 25.10
N ARG A 602 -24.23 11.39 25.20
CA ARG A 602 -24.80 10.10 25.60
C ARG A 602 -24.30 8.92 24.76
N PRO A 603 -24.26 8.99 23.40
CA PRO A 603 -23.79 7.86 22.58
C PRO A 603 -22.32 7.49 22.82
N THR A 604 -21.53 8.40 23.40
CA THR A 604 -20.11 8.22 23.67
C THR A 604 -19.81 8.20 25.16
N TYR A 605 -20.79 7.89 26.00
CA TYR A 605 -20.64 7.75 27.46
C TYR A 605 -20.03 8.99 28.14
N GLY A 606 -20.45 10.19 27.70
CA GLY A 606 -19.96 11.46 28.26
C GLY A 606 -18.54 11.84 27.80
N ILE A 607 -17.95 11.11 26.85
CA ILE A 607 -16.64 11.42 26.28
C ILE A 607 -16.84 12.10 24.94
N MET A 608 -16.25 13.29 24.76
CA MET A 608 -16.31 13.99 23.49
C MET A 608 -15.33 13.33 22.52
N LEU A 609 -15.84 12.73 21.44
CA LEU A 609 -15.04 11.96 20.48
C LEU A 609 -15.07 12.59 19.09
N TYR A 610 -16.20 13.22 18.74
CA TYR A 610 -16.46 13.70 17.40
C TYR A 610 -16.38 15.22 17.28
N GLN A 611 -15.94 15.68 16.11
CA GLN A 611 -15.96 17.09 15.73
C GLN A 611 -17.38 17.65 15.69
N GLU A 612 -18.34 16.86 15.23
CA GLU A 612 -19.76 17.21 15.19
C GLU A 612 -20.33 17.42 16.60
N GLN A 613 -19.84 16.69 17.61
CA GLN A 613 -20.23 16.91 19.02
C GLN A 613 -19.74 18.27 19.53
N VAL A 614 -18.50 18.67 19.19
CA VAL A 614 -17.98 20.01 19.52
C VAL A 614 -18.88 21.10 18.94
N MET A 615 -19.30 20.92 17.67
CA MET A 615 -20.17 21.89 16.99
C MET A 615 -21.56 21.96 17.64
N GLN A 616 -22.16 20.81 17.97
CA GLN A 616 -23.46 20.74 18.64
C GLN A 616 -23.41 21.33 20.06
N VAL A 617 -22.32 21.11 20.80
CA VAL A 617 -22.13 21.71 22.12
C VAL A 617 -22.06 23.23 22.00
N ALA A 618 -21.29 23.77 21.05
CA ALA A 618 -21.24 25.22 20.82
C ALA A 618 -22.61 25.81 20.44
N GLN A 619 -23.38 25.09 19.62
CA GLN A 619 -24.73 25.51 19.25
C GLN A 619 -25.69 25.51 20.45
N ARG A 620 -25.78 24.40 21.20
CA ARG A 620 -26.76 24.25 22.28
C ARG A 620 -26.38 25.01 23.56
N PHE A 621 -25.09 25.03 23.91
CA PHE A 621 -24.61 25.62 25.17
C PHE A 621 -24.30 27.12 25.05
N ALA A 622 -23.81 27.59 23.89
CA ALA A 622 -23.43 28.98 23.68
C ALA A 622 -24.26 29.71 22.61
N GLY A 623 -25.23 29.05 21.97
CA GLY A 623 -26.11 29.67 20.98
C GLY A 623 -25.40 30.04 19.67
N PHE A 624 -24.28 29.39 19.33
CA PHE A 624 -23.58 29.63 18.08
C PHE A 624 -24.41 29.15 16.88
N SER A 625 -24.27 29.81 15.73
CA SER A 625 -24.68 29.20 14.46
C SER A 625 -23.81 27.96 14.20
N LEU A 626 -24.34 26.97 13.47
CA LEU A 626 -23.56 25.79 13.09
C LEU A 626 -22.36 26.18 12.20
N GLY A 627 -22.49 27.24 11.41
CA GLY A 627 -21.39 27.85 10.65
C GLY A 627 -20.27 28.37 11.55
N LYS A 628 -20.61 29.19 12.56
CA LYS A 628 -19.65 29.70 13.56
C LYS A 628 -19.04 28.57 14.39
N ALA A 629 -19.81 27.51 14.67
CA ALA A 629 -19.33 26.34 15.37
C ALA A 629 -18.27 25.55 14.56
N ASP A 630 -18.37 25.47 13.22
CA ASP A 630 -17.29 24.90 12.39
C ASP A 630 -16.01 25.75 12.44
N ILE A 631 -16.15 27.09 12.46
CA ILE A 631 -15.01 28.00 12.60
C ILE A 631 -14.29 27.75 13.93
N LEU A 632 -15.04 27.63 15.03
CA LEU A 632 -14.48 27.30 16.34
C LEU A 632 -13.68 25.99 16.31
N ARG A 633 -14.28 24.92 15.78
CA ARG A 633 -13.61 23.61 15.64
C ARG A 633 -12.28 23.74 14.87
N ARG A 634 -12.25 24.52 13.78
CA ARG A 634 -11.02 24.74 12.99
C ARG A 634 -9.95 25.52 13.76
N ALA A 635 -10.35 26.57 14.48
CA ALA A 635 -9.45 27.36 15.32
C ALA A 635 -8.76 26.48 16.37
N MET A 636 -9.53 25.58 17.00
CA MET A 636 -9.01 24.60 17.95
C MET A 636 -8.03 23.62 17.27
N GLY A 637 -8.35 23.10 16.09
CA GLY A 637 -7.47 22.18 15.35
C GLY A 637 -6.14 22.81 14.92
N LYS A 638 -6.14 24.11 14.56
CA LYS A 638 -4.92 24.86 14.17
C LYS A 638 -4.14 25.44 15.35
N LYS A 639 -4.67 25.39 16.58
CA LYS A 639 -4.09 26.00 17.79
C LYS A 639 -3.77 27.49 17.62
N ASN A 640 -4.65 28.23 16.95
CA ASN A 640 -4.48 29.68 16.76
C ASN A 640 -4.90 30.43 18.04
N ALA A 641 -3.92 30.85 18.85
CA ALA A 641 -4.16 31.48 20.15
C ALA A 641 -5.07 32.73 20.09
N ALA A 642 -4.90 33.57 19.05
CA ALA A 642 -5.67 34.81 18.93
C ALA A 642 -7.15 34.54 18.58
N GLU A 643 -7.42 33.61 17.67
CA GLU A 643 -8.79 33.21 17.34
C GLU A 643 -9.46 32.43 18.46
N MET A 644 -8.69 31.60 19.18
CA MET A 644 -9.18 30.82 20.32
C MET A 644 -9.69 31.72 21.45
N HIS A 645 -8.92 32.74 21.85
CA HIS A 645 -9.38 33.70 22.87
C HIS A 645 -10.66 34.43 22.46
N LYS A 646 -10.75 34.88 21.21
CA LYS A 646 -11.96 35.52 20.71
C LYS A 646 -13.18 34.58 20.74
N MET A 647 -12.98 33.32 20.36
CA MET A 647 -14.06 32.33 20.36
C MET A 647 -14.46 31.92 21.78
N GLU A 648 -13.51 31.90 22.73
CA GLU A 648 -13.78 31.69 24.15
C GLU A 648 -14.66 32.81 24.72
N ASP A 649 -14.31 34.07 24.47
CA ASP A 649 -15.09 35.23 24.92
C ASP A 649 -16.52 35.18 24.35
N ASP A 650 -16.65 34.91 23.06
CA ASP A 650 -17.94 34.76 22.38
C ASP A 650 -18.75 33.58 22.96
N PHE A 651 -18.09 32.46 23.27
CA PHE A 651 -18.72 31.26 23.83
C PHE A 651 -19.25 31.53 25.24
N VAL A 652 -18.45 32.18 26.09
CA VAL A 652 -18.84 32.56 27.45
C VAL A 652 -19.99 33.57 27.41
N ALA A 653 -19.91 34.59 26.56
CA ALA A 653 -20.99 35.58 26.40
C ALA A 653 -22.30 34.93 25.92
N GLY A 654 -22.21 33.96 25.01
CA GLY A 654 -23.34 33.16 24.54
C GLY A 654 -23.95 32.28 25.63
N ALA A 655 -23.11 31.58 26.39
CA ALA A 655 -23.54 30.71 27.48
C ALA A 655 -24.23 31.50 28.61
N LEU A 656 -23.70 32.68 28.95
CA LEU A 656 -24.32 33.59 29.93
C LEU A 656 -25.72 34.05 29.47
N LYS A 657 -25.91 34.33 28.18
CA LYS A 657 -27.23 34.71 27.62
C LYS A 657 -28.25 33.57 27.70
N LEU A 658 -27.79 32.32 27.64
CA LEU A 658 -28.64 31.12 27.76
C LEU A 658 -28.85 30.66 29.21
N GLY A 659 -28.30 31.38 30.20
CA GLY A 659 -28.55 31.15 31.62
C GLY A 659 -27.54 30.23 32.31
N HIS A 660 -26.40 29.92 31.67
CA HIS A 660 -25.30 29.16 32.28
C HIS A 660 -24.37 30.08 33.08
N THR A 661 -23.63 29.53 34.05
CA THR A 661 -22.63 30.28 34.83
C THR A 661 -21.32 30.42 34.05
N GLU A 662 -20.58 31.51 34.32
CA GLU A 662 -19.28 31.75 33.70
C GLU A 662 -18.27 30.62 34.01
N GLU A 663 -18.28 30.12 35.24
CA GLU A 663 -17.42 29.00 35.68
C GLU A 663 -17.67 27.75 34.83
N LYS A 664 -18.94 27.36 34.63
CA LYS A 664 -19.30 26.22 33.78
C LYS A 664 -18.94 26.46 32.32
N ALA A 665 -19.13 27.67 31.82
CA ALA A 665 -18.80 27.99 30.44
C ALA A 665 -17.30 27.82 30.15
N LYS A 666 -16.44 28.29 31.06
CA LYS A 666 -14.98 28.11 30.98
C LYS A 666 -14.58 26.64 31.13
N GLU A 667 -15.22 25.88 32.01
CA GLU A 667 -14.97 24.45 32.17
C GLU A 667 -15.30 23.66 30.89
N VAL A 668 -16.50 23.88 30.32
CA VAL A 668 -16.93 23.22 29.07
C VAL A 668 -16.02 23.61 27.91
N PHE A 669 -15.60 24.87 27.82
CA PHE A 669 -14.69 25.32 26.77
C PHE A 669 -13.29 24.68 26.90
N ALA A 670 -12.72 24.62 28.11
CA ALA A 670 -11.43 23.99 28.35
C ALA A 670 -11.43 22.49 28.02
N ILE A 671 -12.56 21.83 28.30
CA ILE A 671 -12.83 20.45 27.87
C ILE A 671 -12.78 20.40 26.34
N MET A 672 -13.60 21.18 25.64
CA MET A 672 -13.64 21.20 24.16
C MET A 672 -12.25 21.42 23.53
N GLU A 673 -11.45 22.35 24.07
CA GLU A 673 -10.09 22.63 23.60
C GLU A 673 -9.18 21.40 23.75
N LYS A 674 -9.23 20.73 24.91
CA LYS A 674 -8.47 19.50 25.16
C LYS A 674 -8.85 18.39 24.18
N PHE A 675 -10.14 18.28 23.80
CA PHE A 675 -10.66 17.27 22.88
C PHE A 675 -10.35 17.55 21.41
N ALA A 676 -10.36 18.82 21.00
CA ALA A 676 -10.21 19.20 19.61
C ALA A 676 -8.88 18.77 18.97
N GLY A 677 -7.84 18.53 19.79
CA GLY A 677 -6.56 17.99 19.31
C GLY A 677 -6.63 16.57 18.72
N TYR A 678 -7.68 15.80 19.02
CA TYR A 678 -7.87 14.43 18.52
C TYR A 678 -9.30 14.11 18.07
N GLY A 679 -10.21 15.09 18.07
CA GLY A 679 -11.60 14.91 17.64
C GLY A 679 -11.70 14.40 16.20
N PHE A 680 -12.54 13.39 15.97
CA PHE A 680 -12.67 12.72 14.68
C PHE A 680 -13.95 13.14 13.93
N ASN A 681 -13.96 13.03 12.60
CA ASN A 681 -15.16 13.33 11.80
C ASN A 681 -16.13 12.14 11.88
N ARG A 682 -17.29 12.34 12.51
CA ARG A 682 -18.30 11.29 12.72
C ARG A 682 -18.85 10.78 11.39
N SER A 683 -19.12 11.68 10.45
CA SER A 683 -19.67 11.37 9.13
C SER A 683 -18.79 10.35 8.36
N HIS A 684 -17.47 10.59 8.35
CA HIS A 684 -16.49 9.68 7.76
C HIS A 684 -16.35 8.37 8.53
N ALA A 685 -16.31 8.43 9.88
CA ALA A 685 -16.24 7.23 10.71
C ALA A 685 -17.41 6.29 10.43
N TYR A 686 -18.62 6.84 10.39
CA TYR A 686 -19.86 6.09 10.20
C TYR A 686 -19.86 5.33 8.87
N ALA A 687 -19.53 6.00 7.77
CA ALA A 687 -19.55 5.38 6.44
C ALA A 687 -18.52 4.25 6.29
N TYR A 688 -17.32 4.41 6.84
CA TYR A 688 -16.29 3.37 6.79
C TYR A 688 -16.57 2.21 7.73
N SER A 689 -17.14 2.48 8.91
CA SER A 689 -17.63 1.43 9.81
C SER A 689 -18.80 0.66 9.19
N ALA A 690 -19.65 1.31 8.38
CA ALA A 690 -20.73 0.63 7.67
C ALA A 690 -20.17 -0.35 6.63
N LEU A 691 -19.17 0.05 5.84
CA LEU A 691 -18.47 -0.86 4.93
C LEU A 691 -17.82 -2.04 5.66
N ALA A 692 -17.17 -1.78 6.81
CA ALA A 692 -16.60 -2.83 7.64
C ALA A 692 -17.66 -3.79 8.16
N PHE A 693 -18.83 -3.28 8.55
CA PHE A 693 -19.95 -4.09 9.01
C PHE A 693 -20.54 -4.94 7.89
N GLN A 694 -20.73 -4.37 6.70
CA GLN A 694 -21.18 -5.12 5.53
C GLN A 694 -20.23 -6.26 5.17
N MET A 695 -18.91 -6.03 5.24
CA MET A 695 -17.92 -7.10 5.07
C MET A 695 -18.06 -8.18 6.16
N ALA A 696 -18.25 -7.78 7.41
CA ALA A 696 -18.42 -8.70 8.54
C ALA A 696 -19.71 -9.53 8.42
N TYR A 697 -20.78 -8.95 7.88
CA TYR A 697 -22.02 -9.64 7.58
C TYR A 697 -21.79 -10.84 6.65
N PHE A 698 -21.04 -10.67 5.56
CA PHE A 698 -20.65 -11.80 4.70
C PHE A 698 -19.80 -12.84 5.44
N LYS A 699 -18.92 -12.41 6.34
CA LYS A 699 -18.10 -13.35 7.14
C LYS A 699 -18.95 -14.21 8.08
N VAL A 700 -20.02 -13.67 8.63
CA VAL A 700 -20.92 -14.37 9.56
C VAL A 700 -21.90 -15.26 8.81
N HIS A 701 -22.62 -14.70 7.83
CA HIS A 701 -23.73 -15.37 7.16
C HIS A 701 -23.29 -16.23 5.97
N TYR A 702 -22.19 -15.88 5.30
CA TYR A 702 -21.65 -16.58 4.13
C TYR A 702 -20.12 -16.78 4.23
N PRO A 703 -19.63 -17.45 5.30
CA PRO A 703 -18.20 -17.52 5.61
C PRO A 703 -17.37 -18.14 4.49
N ASP A 704 -17.93 -19.11 3.76
CA ASP A 704 -17.24 -19.74 2.63
C ASP A 704 -17.02 -18.78 1.46
N VAL A 705 -18.01 -17.94 1.15
CA VAL A 705 -17.89 -16.87 0.14
C VAL A 705 -16.92 -15.80 0.61
N PHE A 706 -16.99 -15.40 1.89
CA PHE A 706 -16.06 -14.43 2.44
C PHE A 706 -14.61 -14.89 2.30
N PHE A 707 -14.28 -16.10 2.76
CA PHE A 707 -12.91 -16.61 2.68
C PHE A 707 -12.48 -16.92 1.25
N ASP A 708 -13.39 -17.35 0.36
CA ASP A 708 -13.08 -17.54 -1.06
C ASP A 708 -12.62 -16.24 -1.71
N VAL A 709 -13.35 -15.15 -1.50
CA VAL A 709 -12.99 -13.84 -2.04
C VAL A 709 -11.72 -13.32 -1.39
N MET A 710 -11.59 -13.40 -0.06
CA MET A 710 -10.42 -12.87 0.64
C MET A 710 -9.12 -13.60 0.28
N LEU A 711 -9.14 -14.93 0.11
CA LEU A 711 -7.96 -15.68 -0.32
C LEU A 711 -7.60 -15.41 -1.79
N ASN A 712 -8.59 -15.35 -2.68
CA ASN A 712 -8.33 -15.18 -4.11
C ASN A 712 -7.97 -13.74 -4.50
N TYR A 713 -8.48 -12.74 -3.78
CA TYR A 713 -8.33 -11.32 -4.12
C TYR A 713 -7.48 -10.51 -3.12
N SER A 714 -7.16 -11.02 -1.93
CA SER A 714 -6.37 -10.30 -0.92
C SER A 714 -5.03 -10.97 -0.59
N SER A 715 -5.02 -11.97 0.30
CA SER A 715 -3.80 -12.62 0.81
C SER A 715 -4.08 -14.06 1.26
N SER A 716 -3.08 -14.93 1.19
CA SER A 716 -3.12 -16.29 1.77
C SER A 716 -3.16 -16.28 3.30
N ASP A 717 -2.89 -15.15 3.97
CA ASP A 717 -2.87 -15.03 5.43
C ASP A 717 -4.25 -15.28 6.09
N TYR A 718 -5.33 -15.24 5.33
CA TYR A 718 -6.68 -15.54 5.80
C TYR A 718 -6.95 -17.04 5.90
N LEU A 719 -6.05 -17.89 5.42
CA LEU A 719 -6.22 -19.34 5.45
C LEU A 719 -6.28 -19.85 6.89
N ALA A 720 -5.41 -19.36 7.77
CA ALA A 720 -5.43 -19.70 9.19
C ALA A 720 -6.72 -19.24 9.90
N ASP A 721 -7.36 -18.18 9.41
CA ASP A 721 -8.64 -17.69 9.92
C ASP A 721 -9.79 -18.57 9.44
N ALA A 722 -9.79 -18.95 8.15
CA ALA A 722 -10.75 -19.90 7.61
C ALA A 722 -10.74 -21.23 8.35
N LEU A 723 -9.56 -21.74 8.73
CA LEU A 723 -9.44 -22.96 9.54
C LEU A 723 -10.07 -22.84 10.94
N GLN A 724 -10.16 -21.63 11.50
CA GLN A 724 -10.86 -21.38 12.78
C GLN A 724 -12.39 -21.36 12.60
N PHE A 725 -12.88 -21.11 11.38
CA PHE A 725 -14.30 -21.14 10.99
C PHE A 725 -14.73 -22.53 10.47
N ASP A 726 -14.21 -23.61 11.06
CA ASP A 726 -14.53 -25.01 10.74
C ASP A 726 -14.22 -25.49 9.31
N PHE A 727 -13.50 -24.72 8.50
CA PHE A 727 -13.02 -25.18 7.20
C PHE A 727 -11.82 -26.12 7.35
N LYS A 728 -11.70 -27.06 6.40
CA LYS A 728 -10.57 -28.00 6.34
C LYS A 728 -9.88 -27.92 5.00
N VAL A 729 -8.56 -28.01 4.96
CA VAL A 729 -7.87 -28.07 3.67
C VAL A 729 -8.09 -29.45 3.05
N ALA A 730 -8.47 -29.47 1.77
CA ALA A 730 -8.64 -30.69 1.01
C ALA A 730 -7.26 -31.32 0.70
N PRO A 731 -7.16 -32.65 0.62
CA PRO A 731 -5.94 -33.28 0.11
C PRO A 731 -5.70 -32.81 -1.33
N LEU A 732 -4.48 -32.33 -1.60
CA LEU A 732 -4.08 -31.83 -2.90
C LEU A 732 -3.33 -32.93 -3.65
N SER A 733 -3.53 -32.98 -4.96
CA SER A 733 -2.73 -33.77 -5.89
C SER A 733 -2.58 -33.00 -7.19
N ILE A 734 -1.60 -33.36 -8.00
CA ILE A 734 -1.38 -32.74 -9.31
C ILE A 734 -2.63 -32.85 -10.22
N ASN A 735 -3.43 -33.90 -10.02
CA ASN A 735 -4.66 -34.15 -10.77
C ASN A 735 -5.90 -33.40 -10.24
N THR A 736 -5.87 -32.89 -9.00
CA THR A 736 -7.04 -32.25 -8.37
C THR A 736 -6.84 -30.79 -8.04
N ILE A 737 -5.60 -30.31 -8.03
CA ILE A 737 -5.29 -28.91 -7.67
C ILE A 737 -5.92 -27.93 -8.67
N PRO A 738 -6.68 -26.91 -8.21
CA PRO A 738 -7.22 -25.86 -9.06
C PRO A 738 -6.19 -24.76 -9.35
N TYR A 739 -6.51 -23.82 -10.25
CA TYR A 739 -5.68 -22.63 -10.45
C TYR A 739 -5.86 -21.62 -9.29
N ARG A 740 -7.12 -21.32 -8.96
CA ARG A 740 -7.53 -20.45 -7.84
C ARG A 740 -7.99 -21.29 -6.66
N ASP A 741 -7.92 -20.74 -5.46
CA ASP A 741 -8.46 -21.43 -4.28
C ASP A 741 -9.97 -21.67 -4.49
N LYS A 742 -10.48 -22.83 -4.07
CA LYS A 742 -11.90 -23.19 -4.22
C LYS A 742 -12.48 -23.68 -2.90
N PHE A 743 -13.67 -23.18 -2.55
CA PHE A 743 -14.42 -23.58 -1.35
C PHE A 743 -15.60 -24.48 -1.71
N GLN A 744 -15.58 -25.72 -1.23
CA GLN A 744 -16.66 -26.69 -1.48
C GLN A 744 -16.82 -27.63 -0.28
N ASP A 745 -18.05 -27.82 0.22
CA ASP A 745 -18.39 -28.75 1.31
C ASP A 745 -17.53 -28.57 2.58
N ARG A 746 -17.33 -27.31 3.02
CA ARG A 746 -16.41 -26.91 4.10
C ARG A 746 -14.95 -27.33 3.89
N LYS A 747 -14.56 -27.61 2.65
CA LYS A 747 -13.18 -27.88 2.26
C LYS A 747 -12.60 -26.76 1.41
N ILE A 748 -11.32 -26.48 1.64
CA ILE A 748 -10.51 -25.50 0.90
C ILE A 748 -9.57 -26.27 -0.02
N TYR A 749 -9.76 -26.13 -1.32
CA TYR A 749 -8.83 -26.64 -2.33
C TYR A 749 -7.89 -25.50 -2.70
N LEU A 750 -6.67 -25.53 -2.16
CA LEU A 750 -5.68 -24.49 -2.42
C LEU A 750 -5.20 -24.53 -3.87
N GLY A 751 -5.08 -23.37 -4.50
CA GLY A 751 -4.79 -23.20 -5.91
C GLY A 751 -3.32 -22.92 -6.22
N MET A 752 -2.92 -23.28 -7.45
CA MET A 752 -1.57 -23.05 -7.97
C MET A 752 -1.17 -21.57 -8.08
N LYS A 753 -2.13 -20.63 -8.11
CA LYS A 753 -1.88 -19.19 -8.15
C LYS A 753 -1.00 -18.70 -7.00
N ASN A 754 -1.10 -19.33 -5.83
CA ASN A 754 -0.36 -18.93 -4.63
C ASN A 754 1.07 -19.50 -4.59
N ILE A 755 1.43 -20.40 -5.51
CA ILE A 755 2.76 -21.01 -5.57
C ILE A 755 3.74 -20.01 -6.19
N LYS A 756 4.61 -19.46 -5.34
CA LYS A 756 5.58 -18.43 -5.75
C LYS A 756 6.52 -18.96 -6.84
N GLY A 757 6.59 -18.23 -7.96
CA GLY A 757 7.48 -18.55 -9.08
C GLY A 757 6.90 -19.49 -10.12
N LEU A 758 5.66 -19.98 -9.94
CA LEU A 758 4.97 -20.79 -10.94
C LEU A 758 4.31 -19.89 -12.01
N PRO A 759 4.68 -20.02 -13.30
CA PRO A 759 4.05 -19.28 -14.38
C PRO A 759 2.57 -19.62 -14.51
N ARG A 760 1.73 -18.61 -14.78
CA ARG A 760 0.30 -18.79 -15.03
C ARG A 760 0.06 -19.84 -16.11
N ASP A 761 0.80 -19.76 -17.21
CA ASP A 761 0.64 -20.60 -18.40
C ASP A 761 0.95 -22.07 -18.09
N LEU A 762 1.95 -22.34 -17.24
CA LEU A 762 2.26 -23.69 -16.76
C LEU A 762 1.11 -24.23 -15.90
N ALA A 763 0.53 -23.43 -15.02
CA ALA A 763 -0.60 -23.86 -14.19
C ALA A 763 -1.84 -24.23 -15.03
N TYR A 764 -2.16 -23.46 -16.08
CA TYR A 764 -3.22 -23.84 -17.02
C TYR A 764 -2.87 -25.10 -17.82
N TRP A 765 -1.62 -25.21 -18.29
CA TRP A 765 -1.16 -26.41 -18.98
C TRP A 765 -1.34 -27.68 -18.12
N ILE A 766 -1.01 -27.64 -16.83
CA ILE A 766 -1.23 -28.75 -15.90
C ILE A 766 -2.72 -29.12 -15.81
N ILE A 767 -3.61 -28.12 -15.74
CA ILE A 767 -5.06 -28.32 -15.64
C ILE A 767 -5.64 -28.94 -16.90
N ASP A 768 -5.14 -28.55 -18.07
CA ASP A 768 -5.64 -28.99 -19.37
C ASP A 768 -5.14 -30.39 -19.76
N ASN A 769 -4.01 -30.86 -19.18
CA ASN A 769 -3.35 -32.13 -19.55
C ASN A 769 -3.52 -33.26 -18.51
N ARG A 770 -4.23 -33.00 -17.41
CA ARG A 770 -4.57 -34.01 -16.40
C ARG A 770 -5.73 -34.93 -16.89
N PRO A 771 -5.89 -36.15 -16.36
CA PRO A 771 -5.08 -36.76 -15.30
C PRO A 771 -3.74 -37.31 -15.83
N PHE A 772 -2.71 -37.18 -14.99
CA PHE A 772 -1.44 -37.85 -15.14
C PHE A 772 -1.47 -39.20 -14.43
N GLU A 773 -0.74 -40.17 -14.97
CA GLU A 773 -0.69 -41.55 -14.43
C GLU A 773 0.54 -41.80 -13.54
N SER A 774 1.64 -41.07 -13.79
CA SER A 774 2.88 -41.17 -13.02
C SER A 774 3.70 -39.88 -13.09
N VAL A 775 4.82 -39.80 -12.37
CA VAL A 775 5.75 -38.67 -12.47
C VAL A 775 6.39 -38.63 -13.86
N GLU A 776 6.73 -39.78 -14.43
CA GLU A 776 7.29 -39.92 -15.77
C GLU A 776 6.30 -39.44 -16.84
N ASP A 777 5.03 -39.85 -16.74
CA ASP A 777 3.96 -39.41 -17.65
C ASP A 777 3.79 -37.87 -17.62
N PHE A 778 3.86 -37.28 -16.43
CA PHE A 778 3.84 -35.82 -16.28
C PHE A 778 5.04 -35.16 -16.98
N ILE A 779 6.26 -35.66 -16.75
CA ILE A 779 7.49 -35.05 -17.30
C ILE A 779 7.59 -35.25 -18.81
N LEU A 780 7.16 -36.40 -19.34
CA LEU A 780 7.14 -36.69 -20.77
C LEU A 780 6.18 -35.79 -21.55
N ARG A 781 5.06 -35.39 -20.94
CA ARG A 781 4.10 -34.45 -21.54
C ARG A 781 4.52 -32.99 -21.36
N LEU A 782 5.32 -32.69 -20.34
CA LEU A 782 5.71 -31.33 -19.96
C LEU A 782 6.52 -30.65 -21.09
N PRO A 783 6.14 -29.44 -21.56
CA PRO A 783 6.92 -28.72 -22.55
C PRO A 783 8.34 -28.37 -22.08
N ASN A 784 9.33 -28.51 -22.96
CA ASN A 784 10.76 -28.37 -22.64
C ASN A 784 11.11 -27.02 -21.99
N GLN A 785 10.41 -25.94 -22.34
CA GLN A 785 10.60 -24.61 -21.73
C GLN A 785 10.38 -24.59 -20.20
N TYR A 786 9.62 -25.56 -19.68
CA TYR A 786 9.30 -25.73 -18.26
C TYR A 786 10.15 -26.80 -17.55
N HIS A 787 11.10 -27.44 -18.23
CA HIS A 787 12.04 -28.42 -17.65
C HIS A 787 13.11 -27.71 -16.80
N LYS A 788 12.67 -27.09 -15.70
CA LYS A 788 13.53 -26.32 -14.80
C LYS A 788 13.21 -26.72 -13.37
N LEU A 789 14.25 -27.11 -12.62
CA LEU A 789 14.11 -27.49 -11.20
C LEU A 789 13.32 -26.45 -10.39
N PRO A 790 13.59 -25.13 -10.47
CA PRO A 790 12.86 -24.15 -9.67
C PRO A 790 11.34 -24.12 -9.91
N LEU A 791 10.85 -24.59 -11.06
CA LEU A 791 9.43 -24.62 -11.40
C LEU A 791 8.71 -25.82 -10.79
N LEU A 792 9.36 -26.99 -10.76
CA LEU A 792 8.74 -28.23 -10.29
C LEU A 792 9.03 -28.55 -8.83
N THR A 793 10.14 -28.05 -8.27
CA THR A 793 10.49 -28.27 -6.85
C THR A 793 9.33 -27.91 -5.91
N PRO A 794 8.65 -26.74 -6.03
CA PRO A 794 7.53 -26.41 -5.16
C PRO A 794 6.34 -27.37 -5.29
N LEU A 795 6.08 -27.90 -6.50
CA LEU A 795 4.98 -28.85 -6.73
C LEU A 795 5.22 -30.19 -6.02
N VAL A 796 6.47 -30.66 -6.05
CA VAL A 796 6.90 -31.88 -5.37
C VAL A 796 6.94 -31.68 -3.86
N GLU A 797 7.52 -30.58 -3.38
CA GLU A 797 7.63 -30.27 -1.95
C GLU A 797 6.27 -30.07 -1.29
N LEU A 798 5.26 -29.56 -2.02
CA LEU A 798 3.87 -29.47 -1.57
C LEU A 798 3.15 -30.84 -1.50
N GLY A 799 3.73 -31.88 -2.10
CA GLY A 799 3.17 -33.23 -2.12
C GLY A 799 2.18 -33.51 -3.24
N LEU A 800 2.16 -32.72 -4.32
CA LEU A 800 1.22 -32.92 -5.42
C LEU A 800 1.43 -34.25 -6.15
N PHE A 801 2.63 -34.82 -6.07
CA PHE A 801 2.99 -36.12 -6.64
C PHE A 801 2.91 -37.28 -5.65
N ASP A 802 2.48 -37.05 -4.40
CA ASP A 802 2.39 -38.08 -3.34
C ASP A 802 1.44 -39.24 -3.72
N ILE A 803 0.54 -39.01 -4.68
CA ILE A 803 -0.35 -40.03 -5.25
C ILE A 803 0.39 -41.09 -6.08
N PHE A 804 1.57 -40.75 -6.64
CA PHE A 804 2.39 -41.65 -7.44
C PHE A 804 3.60 -42.15 -6.64
N GLU A 805 4.33 -41.24 -6.00
CA GLU A 805 5.51 -41.55 -5.18
C GLU A 805 5.50 -40.66 -3.92
N LYS A 806 5.41 -41.29 -2.75
CA LYS A 806 5.29 -40.60 -1.46
C LYS A 806 6.61 -40.00 -0.99
N ASN A 807 7.72 -40.52 -1.52
CA ASN A 807 9.06 -40.05 -1.18
C ASN A 807 9.42 -38.81 -2.01
N ARG A 808 9.12 -37.63 -1.45
CA ARG A 808 9.33 -36.35 -2.15
C ARG A 808 10.81 -36.10 -2.44
N ARG A 809 11.71 -36.54 -1.55
CA ARG A 809 13.17 -36.38 -1.79
C ARG A 809 13.65 -37.26 -2.95
N LYS A 810 13.11 -38.47 -3.10
CA LYS A 810 13.36 -39.35 -4.25
C LYS A 810 12.92 -38.70 -5.56
N VAL A 811 11.74 -38.08 -5.60
CA VAL A 811 11.26 -37.34 -6.78
C VAL A 811 12.21 -36.21 -7.14
N LEU A 812 12.55 -35.33 -6.19
CA LEU A 812 13.47 -34.22 -6.43
C LEU A 812 14.86 -34.66 -6.90
N HIS A 813 15.38 -35.76 -6.35
CA HIS A 813 16.70 -36.28 -6.72
C HIS A 813 16.73 -36.80 -8.17
N ASN A 814 15.61 -37.33 -8.67
CA ASN A 814 15.52 -37.91 -10.01
C ASN A 814 15.05 -36.92 -11.08
N LEU A 815 14.47 -35.77 -10.71
CA LEU A 815 13.97 -34.76 -11.67
C LEU A 815 14.99 -34.36 -12.77
N PRO A 816 16.28 -34.07 -12.47
CA PRO A 816 17.24 -33.70 -13.51
C PRO A 816 17.43 -34.81 -14.55
N ASN A 817 17.51 -36.06 -14.10
CA ASN A 817 17.67 -37.21 -14.97
C ASN A 817 16.38 -37.52 -15.74
N LEU A 818 15.21 -37.27 -15.15
CA LEU A 818 13.92 -37.36 -15.82
C LEU A 818 13.77 -36.33 -16.93
N PHE A 819 14.29 -35.11 -16.76
CA PHE A 819 14.32 -34.11 -17.85
C PHE A 819 15.16 -34.60 -19.02
N VAL A 820 16.38 -35.07 -18.75
CA VAL A 820 17.26 -35.65 -19.79
C VAL A 820 16.58 -36.83 -20.47
N PHE A 821 15.96 -37.73 -19.71
CA PHE A 821 15.21 -38.86 -20.24
C PHE A 821 14.05 -38.41 -21.14
N ALA A 822 13.28 -37.40 -20.75
CA ALA A 822 12.18 -36.89 -21.57
C ALA A 822 12.68 -36.19 -22.86
N ASP A 823 13.72 -35.39 -22.76
CA ASP A 823 14.32 -34.65 -23.88
C ASP A 823 14.99 -35.59 -24.91
N GLU A 824 15.70 -36.62 -24.45
CA GLU A 824 16.49 -37.51 -25.32
C GLU A 824 15.71 -38.74 -25.83
N LEU A 825 14.81 -39.31 -25.02
CA LEU A 825 14.17 -40.61 -25.30
C LEU A 825 12.66 -40.53 -25.58
N GLY A 826 12.00 -39.42 -25.26
CA GLY A 826 10.55 -39.24 -25.41
C GLY A 826 10.02 -39.40 -26.86
N SER A 827 10.89 -39.24 -27.86
CA SER A 827 10.54 -39.39 -29.29
C SER A 827 10.92 -40.74 -29.92
N LEU A 828 11.78 -41.55 -29.29
CA LEU A 828 12.42 -42.70 -29.93
C LEU A 828 12.09 -44.07 -29.30
N PHE A 829 11.70 -44.12 -28.02
CA PHE A 829 11.42 -45.40 -27.34
C PHE A 829 10.26 -45.28 -26.31
N GLY A 830 9.02 -45.36 -26.78
CA GLY A 830 7.81 -45.28 -25.93
C GLY A 830 7.60 -46.44 -24.93
N ASN A 831 8.60 -47.29 -24.66
CA ASN A 831 8.51 -48.46 -23.78
C ASN A 831 9.72 -48.64 -22.84
N SER A 832 10.63 -47.68 -22.73
CA SER A 832 11.73 -47.74 -21.74
C SER A 832 11.27 -47.26 -20.38
N ASN A 833 11.27 -48.14 -19.37
CA ASN A 833 11.00 -47.78 -17.98
C ASN A 833 12.19 -46.97 -17.41
N TYR A 834 11.92 -45.80 -16.83
CA TYR A 834 12.92 -45.01 -16.13
C TYR A 834 13.39 -45.73 -14.85
N SER A 835 14.72 -45.76 -14.64
CA SER A 835 15.31 -46.39 -13.45
C SER A 835 15.50 -45.36 -12.34
N TRP A 836 14.70 -45.47 -11.29
CA TRP A 836 14.78 -44.58 -10.13
C TRP A 836 16.00 -44.82 -9.25
N THR A 837 16.64 -43.74 -8.82
CA THR A 837 17.63 -43.76 -7.74
C THR A 837 16.92 -43.52 -6.40
N GLU A 838 17.09 -44.44 -5.45
CA GLU A 838 16.49 -44.33 -4.11
C GLU A 838 17.16 -43.24 -3.26
N ALA A 839 16.37 -42.55 -2.43
CA ALA A 839 16.82 -41.53 -1.49
C ALA A 839 16.02 -41.61 -0.18
N GLU A 840 16.61 -41.18 0.95
CA GLU A 840 15.87 -41.08 2.22
C GLU A 840 14.90 -39.90 2.17
N ASP A 841 13.62 -40.12 2.52
CA ASP A 841 12.57 -39.09 2.44
C ASP A 841 12.79 -37.94 3.46
N PHE A 842 12.05 -36.85 3.29
CA PHE A 842 11.94 -35.81 4.31
C PHE A 842 11.21 -36.33 5.55
N SER A 843 11.65 -35.88 6.72
CA SER A 843 10.88 -36.03 7.96
C SER A 843 9.55 -35.29 7.87
N GLN A 844 8.58 -35.65 8.72
CA GLN A 844 7.27 -34.99 8.72
C GLN A 844 7.35 -33.51 9.12
N ALA A 845 8.31 -33.14 9.97
CA ALA A 845 8.57 -31.74 10.30
C ALA A 845 9.09 -30.98 9.07
N GLU A 846 10.08 -31.51 8.35
CA GLU A 846 10.59 -30.89 7.12
C GLU A 846 9.51 -30.77 6.04
N LYS A 847 8.62 -31.77 5.89
CA LYS A 847 7.48 -31.69 4.95
C LYS A 847 6.54 -30.56 5.34
N TYR A 848 6.17 -30.46 6.63
CA TYR A 848 5.33 -29.39 7.15
C TYR A 848 5.95 -28.00 6.90
N GLU A 849 7.23 -27.83 7.23
CA GLU A 849 7.95 -26.55 7.06
C GLU A 849 8.03 -26.13 5.60
N LYS A 850 8.28 -27.09 4.69
CA LYS A 850 8.30 -26.83 3.24
C LYS A 850 6.95 -26.41 2.71
N GLU A 851 5.88 -27.08 3.12
CA GLU A 851 4.50 -26.72 2.75
C GLU A 851 4.16 -25.32 3.28
N GLU A 852 4.46 -25.03 4.54
CA GLU A 852 4.25 -23.71 5.15
C GLU A 852 5.02 -22.61 4.41
N ALA A 853 6.26 -22.88 3.98
CA ALA A 853 7.05 -21.94 3.21
C ALA A 853 6.47 -21.64 1.80
N ILE A 854 5.73 -22.58 1.20
CA ILE A 854 5.18 -22.45 -0.16
C ILE A 854 3.78 -21.82 -0.13
N ILE A 855 2.89 -22.32 0.72
CA ILE A 855 1.46 -21.94 0.74
C ILE A 855 1.00 -21.30 2.06
N GLY A 856 1.91 -21.13 3.02
CA GLY A 856 1.62 -20.47 4.31
C GLY A 856 1.03 -21.39 5.39
N ILE A 857 0.74 -22.66 5.08
CA ILE A 857 0.31 -23.68 6.05
C ILE A 857 0.98 -25.02 5.78
N GLY A 858 1.17 -25.82 6.83
CA GLY A 858 1.51 -27.23 6.66
C GLY A 858 0.27 -28.09 6.45
N LEU A 859 0.26 -28.87 5.37
CA LEU A 859 -0.78 -29.86 5.03
C LEU A 859 -0.55 -31.18 5.76
N SER A 860 0.72 -31.52 5.94
CA SER A 860 1.20 -32.67 6.70
C SER A 860 0.92 -32.47 8.19
N THR A 861 0.69 -33.55 8.93
CA THR A 861 0.49 -33.44 10.38
C THR A 861 1.82 -33.13 11.06
N HIS A 862 1.93 -31.96 11.70
CA HIS A 862 3.13 -31.62 12.48
C HIS A 862 3.37 -32.67 13.58
N PRO A 863 4.60 -33.19 13.77
CA PRO A 863 4.88 -34.21 14.77
C PRO A 863 4.44 -33.82 16.18
N LEU A 864 4.61 -32.54 16.55
CA LEU A 864 4.17 -31.99 17.83
C LEU A 864 2.66 -32.17 18.08
N VAL A 865 1.83 -31.98 17.04
CA VAL A 865 0.37 -32.15 17.15
C VAL A 865 0.01 -33.61 17.35
N ALA A 866 0.66 -34.51 16.60
CA ALA A 866 0.47 -35.95 16.76
C ALA A 866 0.91 -36.44 18.16
N ILE A 867 2.01 -35.90 18.70
CA ILE A 867 2.49 -36.21 20.05
C ILE A 867 1.51 -35.69 21.10
N GLY A 868 0.97 -34.47 20.92
CA GLY A 868 -0.01 -33.87 21.83
C GLY A 868 -1.31 -34.67 21.95
N GLN A 869 -1.82 -35.20 20.83
CA GLN A 869 -3.04 -36.04 20.83
C GLN A 869 -2.88 -37.36 21.61
N THR A 870 -1.66 -37.90 21.64
CA THR A 870 -1.34 -39.15 22.36
C THR A 870 -0.60 -38.91 23.68
N SER A 871 -0.51 -37.66 24.13
CA SER A 871 0.23 -37.30 25.33
C SER A 871 -0.41 -37.94 26.57
N PRO A 872 0.39 -38.61 27.42
CA PRO A 872 -0.09 -39.11 28.71
C PRO A 872 -0.16 -38.01 29.78
N TYR A 873 0.28 -36.79 29.46
CA TYR A 873 0.34 -35.65 30.36
C TYR A 873 -0.70 -34.58 29.99
N GLU A 874 -1.22 -33.89 31.01
CA GLU A 874 -1.97 -32.65 30.82
C GLU A 874 -1.00 -31.55 30.37
N ILE A 875 -1.26 -30.98 29.19
CA ILE A 875 -0.42 -29.96 28.55
C ILE A 875 -1.24 -28.68 28.42
N GLN A 876 -0.63 -27.54 28.76
CA GLN A 876 -1.22 -26.22 28.57
C GLN A 876 -0.66 -25.55 27.30
N PRO A 877 -1.49 -25.00 26.40
CA PRO A 877 -1.03 -24.22 25.26
C PRO A 877 -0.31 -22.94 25.67
N ILE A 878 0.68 -22.49 24.90
CA ILE A 878 1.45 -21.27 25.21
C ILE A 878 0.52 -20.04 25.31
N SER A 879 -0.54 -20.01 24.50
CA SER A 879 -1.51 -18.90 24.49
C SER A 879 -2.35 -18.76 25.76
N GLN A 880 -2.41 -19.80 26.59
CA GLN A 880 -3.21 -19.83 27.82
C GLN A 880 -2.34 -19.70 29.08
N LEU A 881 -1.04 -19.43 28.93
CA LEU A 881 -0.14 -19.27 30.06
C LEU A 881 -0.43 -17.97 30.81
N VAL A 882 -0.44 -18.05 32.14
CA VAL A 882 -0.65 -16.94 33.07
C VAL A 882 0.59 -16.75 33.94
N GLN A 883 0.94 -15.50 34.23
CA GLN A 883 2.09 -15.19 35.09
C GLN A 883 1.95 -15.82 36.48
N GLY A 884 3.04 -16.41 37.00
CA GLY A 884 3.12 -16.92 38.36
C GLY A 884 2.72 -18.39 38.52
N GLU A 885 2.06 -18.98 37.53
CA GLU A 885 1.68 -20.39 37.54
C GLU A 885 2.86 -21.32 37.19
N GLN A 886 2.70 -22.60 37.52
CA GLN A 886 3.58 -23.67 37.09
C GLN A 886 2.87 -24.44 35.98
N ALA A 887 3.44 -24.43 34.78
CA ALA A 887 2.82 -24.99 33.59
C ALA A 887 3.69 -26.07 32.95
N ARG A 888 3.03 -27.03 32.30
CA ARG A 888 3.66 -28.05 31.44
C ARG A 888 3.27 -27.79 29.99
N ILE A 889 4.25 -27.59 29.14
CA ILE A 889 4.08 -27.29 27.72
C ILE A 889 4.72 -28.40 26.87
N LEU A 890 4.12 -28.71 25.74
CA LEU A 890 4.70 -29.57 24.71
C LEU A 890 5.21 -28.66 23.60
N ILE A 891 6.51 -28.71 23.33
CA ILE A 891 7.15 -27.78 22.41
C ILE A 891 8.17 -28.44 21.50
N GLU A 892 8.52 -27.72 20.45
CA GLU A 892 9.71 -27.91 19.64
C GLU A 892 10.76 -26.85 19.99
N VAL A 893 12.02 -27.25 20.09
CA VAL A 893 13.13 -26.33 20.35
C VAL A 893 13.66 -25.78 19.04
N GLN A 894 13.46 -24.49 18.79
CA GLN A 894 13.89 -23.84 17.55
C GLN A 894 15.34 -23.38 17.60
N ASN A 895 15.79 -22.87 18.74
CA ASN A 895 17.14 -22.33 18.90
C ASN A 895 17.63 -22.47 20.34
N ILE A 896 18.92 -22.77 20.51
CA ILE A 896 19.59 -22.83 21.81
C ILE A 896 20.74 -21.82 21.86
N ARG A 897 20.61 -20.81 22.72
CA ARG A 897 21.67 -19.84 22.99
C ARG A 897 22.31 -20.09 24.36
N THR A 898 23.51 -20.64 24.36
CA THR A 898 24.32 -20.83 25.57
C THR A 898 25.14 -19.58 25.89
N ILE A 899 25.15 -19.16 27.16
CA ILE A 899 25.96 -18.06 27.66
C ILE A 899 26.67 -18.45 28.96
N ARG A 900 27.69 -17.68 29.33
CA ARG A 900 28.39 -17.82 30.61
C ARG A 900 27.89 -16.75 31.58
N THR A 901 27.53 -17.12 32.80
CA THR A 901 27.09 -16.19 33.85
C THR A 901 28.28 -15.36 34.37
N LYS A 902 27.99 -14.30 35.14
CA LYS A 902 29.02 -13.52 35.83
C LYS A 902 29.85 -14.35 36.84
N SER A 903 29.31 -15.47 37.33
CA SER A 903 30.01 -16.45 38.20
C SER A 903 30.86 -17.45 37.43
N GLY A 904 30.81 -17.47 36.09
CA GLY A 904 31.57 -18.38 35.24
C GLY A 904 30.83 -19.67 34.84
N ASP A 905 29.64 -19.92 35.40
CA ASP A 905 28.83 -21.09 35.11
C ASP A 905 28.10 -20.96 33.76
N LEU A 906 27.77 -22.08 33.13
CA LEU A 906 27.03 -22.09 31.86
C LEU A 906 25.53 -22.07 32.10
N MET A 907 24.80 -21.27 31.32
CA MET A 907 23.33 -21.25 31.30
C MET A 907 22.85 -21.15 29.83
N ALA A 908 21.59 -21.45 29.55
CA ALA A 908 21.05 -21.34 28.19
C ALA A 908 19.68 -20.68 28.12
N PHE A 909 19.40 -20.03 27.00
CA PHE A 909 18.09 -19.56 26.62
C PHE A 909 17.63 -20.37 25.40
N LEU A 910 16.48 -21.03 25.52
CA LEU A 910 15.82 -21.73 24.42
C LEU A 910 14.75 -20.82 23.85
N GLN A 911 14.64 -20.78 22.53
CA GLN A 911 13.42 -20.34 21.86
C GLN A 911 12.63 -21.58 21.46
N VAL A 912 11.40 -21.70 21.97
CA VAL A 912 10.55 -22.87 21.75
C VAL A 912 9.22 -22.49 21.09
N SER A 913 8.58 -23.43 20.40
CA SER A 913 7.26 -23.23 19.80
C SER A 913 6.30 -24.39 20.03
N ASP A 914 5.01 -24.10 20.19
CA ASP A 914 3.92 -25.08 20.23
C ASP A 914 3.19 -25.23 18.89
N THR A 915 3.83 -24.87 17.76
CA THR A 915 3.29 -24.66 16.39
C THR A 915 2.43 -23.40 16.20
N LYS A 916 1.95 -22.76 17.28
CA LYS A 916 1.08 -21.56 17.18
C LYS A 916 1.75 -20.30 17.73
N LYS A 917 2.45 -20.42 18.84
CA LYS A 917 3.18 -19.33 19.50
C LYS A 917 4.61 -19.75 19.83
N LYS A 918 5.44 -18.74 20.05
CA LYS A 918 6.81 -18.87 20.54
C LYS A 918 6.88 -18.46 22.01
N LEU A 919 7.75 -19.09 22.76
CA LEU A 919 8.04 -18.77 24.16
C LEU A 919 9.55 -18.85 24.38
N ASP A 920 10.09 -17.94 25.18
CA ASP A 920 11.49 -18.03 25.62
C ASP A 920 11.55 -18.83 26.93
N VAL A 921 12.46 -19.80 26.98
CA VAL A 921 12.68 -20.67 28.15
C VAL A 921 14.10 -20.50 28.66
N THR A 922 14.23 -20.19 29.95
CA THR A 922 15.53 -20.01 30.60
C THR A 922 15.95 -21.26 31.35
N LEU A 923 17.18 -21.72 31.09
CA LEU A 923 17.86 -22.79 31.81
C LEU A 923 18.97 -22.18 32.64
N PHE A 924 18.77 -22.08 33.94
CA PHE A 924 19.82 -21.71 34.90
C PHE A 924 20.89 -22.80 35.01
N PRO A 925 22.09 -22.51 35.54
CA PRO A 925 23.21 -23.45 35.54
C PRO A 925 22.92 -24.85 36.05
N GLU A 926 22.15 -24.97 37.14
CA GLU A 926 21.75 -26.26 37.69
C GLU A 926 20.92 -27.08 36.69
N THR A 927 19.92 -26.45 36.06
CA THR A 927 19.08 -27.09 35.04
C THR A 927 19.81 -27.31 33.72
N TYR A 928 20.74 -26.43 33.35
CA TYR A 928 21.58 -26.57 32.16
C TYR A 928 22.48 -27.81 32.28
N ASN A 929 23.16 -27.98 33.41
CA ASN A 929 24.00 -29.16 33.67
C ASN A 929 23.19 -30.47 33.65
N ARG A 930 21.91 -30.42 34.07
CA ARG A 930 21.02 -31.59 34.06
C ARG A 930 20.50 -31.97 32.67
N PHE A 931 20.14 -30.99 31.83
CA PHE A 931 19.35 -31.25 30.61
C PHE A 931 20.02 -30.87 29.29
N SER A 932 21.19 -30.21 29.31
CA SER A 932 21.89 -29.77 28.09
C SER A 932 22.26 -30.91 27.13
N SER A 933 22.54 -32.11 27.64
CA SER A 933 22.81 -33.29 26.81
C SER A 933 21.55 -33.91 26.19
N LEU A 934 20.37 -33.65 26.80
CA LEU A 934 19.08 -34.17 26.36
C LEU A 934 18.42 -33.26 25.31
N ILE A 935 18.50 -31.94 25.51
CA ILE A 935 17.81 -30.94 24.71
C ILE A 935 18.65 -30.58 23.47
N LYS A 936 18.08 -30.77 22.29
CA LYS A 936 18.68 -30.47 20.99
C LYS A 936 17.74 -29.62 20.16
N GLU A 937 18.29 -28.81 19.27
CA GLU A 937 17.52 -28.08 18.26
C GLU A 937 16.77 -29.06 17.35
N GLY A 938 15.51 -28.72 17.01
CA GLY A 938 14.57 -29.57 16.29
C GLY A 938 13.96 -30.72 17.12
N GLY A 939 14.34 -30.87 18.39
CA GLY A 939 13.78 -31.89 19.27
C GLY A 939 12.44 -31.47 19.88
N PHE A 940 11.56 -32.45 20.11
CA PHE A 940 10.27 -32.28 20.79
C PHE A 940 10.37 -32.64 22.26
N TYR A 941 9.86 -31.79 23.15
CA TYR A 941 10.00 -31.96 24.60
C TYR A 941 8.75 -31.54 25.36
N TYR A 942 8.47 -32.24 26.46
CA TYR A 942 7.64 -31.75 27.54
C TYR A 942 8.50 -30.92 28.48
N LEU A 943 8.22 -29.62 28.55
CA LEU A 943 8.89 -28.70 29.48
C LEU A 943 7.93 -28.34 30.60
N THR A 944 8.37 -28.51 31.85
CA THR A 944 7.63 -28.06 33.03
C THR A 944 8.42 -26.95 33.72
N GLY A 945 7.77 -25.84 34.02
CA GLY A 945 8.46 -24.67 34.55
C GLY A 945 7.52 -23.61 35.12
N LYS A 946 8.11 -22.60 35.77
CA LYS A 946 7.37 -21.45 36.31
C LYS A 946 7.30 -20.34 35.29
N ILE A 947 6.10 -19.80 35.06
CA ILE A 947 5.88 -18.69 34.14
C ILE A 947 6.20 -17.36 34.83
N GLN A 948 7.03 -16.53 34.17
CA GLN A 948 7.39 -15.19 34.62
C GLN A 948 7.20 -14.19 33.49
N GLU A 949 7.03 -12.93 33.85
CA GLU A 949 6.99 -11.83 32.90
C GLU A 949 8.29 -11.02 33.00
N ARG A 950 8.86 -10.67 31.84
CA ARG A 950 10.01 -9.79 31.74
C ARG A 950 9.84 -8.90 30.51
N ASP A 951 10.00 -7.59 30.68
CA ASP A 951 9.87 -6.59 29.61
C ASP A 951 8.53 -6.68 28.84
N GLY A 952 7.42 -6.99 29.54
CA GLY A 952 6.09 -7.14 28.95
C GLY A 952 5.87 -8.44 28.17
N ARG A 953 6.77 -9.41 28.28
CA ARG A 953 6.67 -10.73 27.63
C ARG A 953 6.73 -11.86 28.64
N LEU A 954 5.88 -12.88 28.44
CA LEU A 954 5.94 -14.11 29.21
C LEU A 954 7.16 -14.94 28.79
N GLN A 955 7.82 -15.53 29.78
CA GLN A 955 8.91 -16.49 29.64
C GLN A 955 8.72 -17.62 30.66
N MET A 956 9.34 -18.77 30.41
CA MET A 956 9.35 -19.89 31.35
C MET A 956 10.74 -20.08 31.96
N ILE A 957 10.82 -20.30 33.27
CA ILE A 957 12.01 -20.87 33.90
C ILE A 957 11.85 -22.37 33.95
N LEU A 958 12.74 -23.09 33.27
CA LEU A 958 12.68 -24.54 33.21
C LEU A 958 12.93 -25.16 34.58
N ALA A 959 12.11 -26.14 34.98
CA ALA A 959 12.35 -26.99 36.14
C ALA A 959 12.62 -28.44 35.74
N GLU A 960 11.88 -28.94 34.75
CA GLU A 960 11.98 -30.32 34.26
C GLU A 960 11.81 -30.37 32.73
N ALA A 961 12.62 -31.19 32.06
CA ALA A 961 12.48 -31.49 30.64
C ALA A 961 12.45 -33.01 30.40
N GLN A 962 11.54 -33.44 29.51
CA GLN A 962 11.40 -34.83 29.10
C GLN A 962 11.27 -34.90 27.58
N LEU A 963 11.93 -35.86 26.93
CA LEU A 963 11.80 -36.06 25.48
C LEU A 963 10.36 -36.48 25.14
N ALA A 964 9.75 -35.78 24.19
CA ALA A 964 8.43 -36.10 23.68
C ALA A 964 8.60 -36.85 22.35
N THR A 965 8.20 -38.13 22.32
CA THR A 965 8.31 -38.98 21.12
C THR A 965 7.07 -39.83 20.94
N ASN A 966 6.71 -40.07 19.68
CA ASN A 966 5.68 -41.04 19.30
C ASN A 966 6.25 -42.42 18.96
N GLU A 967 7.58 -42.56 18.90
CA GLU A 967 8.22 -43.87 18.70
C GLU A 967 8.01 -44.77 19.93
N LYS A 968 7.65 -46.03 19.68
CA LYS A 968 7.46 -47.06 20.70
C LYS A 968 8.42 -48.22 20.44
N PHE A 969 8.87 -48.86 21.50
CA PHE A 969 9.65 -50.08 21.40
C PHE A 969 8.73 -51.29 21.36
N TRP A 970 8.56 -51.87 20.18
CA TRP A 970 7.74 -53.05 19.96
C TRP A 970 8.55 -54.30 20.17
N ILE A 971 8.02 -55.22 20.96
CA ILE A 971 8.59 -56.52 21.24
C ILE A 971 7.55 -57.57 20.87
N GLN A 972 7.87 -58.38 19.88
CA GLN A 972 7.03 -59.50 19.45
C GLN A 972 7.46 -60.77 20.18
N LEU A 973 6.49 -61.42 20.82
CA LEU A 973 6.65 -62.59 21.68
C LEU A 973 5.75 -63.72 21.18
N LEU A 974 6.18 -64.97 21.39
CA LEU A 974 5.34 -66.12 21.10
C LEU A 974 4.18 -66.20 22.11
N ASP A 975 4.52 -66.18 23.41
CA ASP A 975 3.60 -66.30 24.54
C ASP A 975 4.16 -65.61 25.82
N HIS A 976 3.46 -65.77 26.94
CA HIS A 976 3.78 -65.16 28.25
C HIS A 976 4.94 -65.82 29.03
N ARG A 977 5.57 -66.91 28.55
CA ARG A 977 6.55 -67.70 29.34
C ARG A 977 7.78 -66.89 29.75
N LYS A 978 8.18 -65.88 28.97
CA LYS A 978 9.40 -65.09 29.17
C LYS A 978 9.16 -63.70 29.77
N ASP A 979 7.91 -63.36 30.12
CA ASP A 979 7.52 -62.01 30.56
C ASP A 979 8.34 -61.48 31.74
N LYS A 980 8.55 -62.31 32.78
CA LYS A 980 9.33 -61.91 33.97
C LYS A 980 10.79 -61.58 33.63
N THR A 981 11.39 -62.35 32.74
CA THR A 981 12.78 -62.15 32.29
C THR A 981 12.88 -60.89 31.44
N ILE A 982 11.95 -60.67 30.51
CA ILE A 982 11.90 -59.47 29.68
C ILE A 982 11.72 -58.23 30.56
N LEU A 983 10.76 -58.24 31.49
CA LEU A 983 10.56 -57.16 32.46
C LEU A 983 11.85 -56.83 33.23
N SER A 984 12.62 -57.84 33.64
CA SER A 984 13.89 -57.61 34.35
C SER A 984 14.96 -56.96 33.48
N ILE A 985 15.00 -57.28 32.18
CA ILE A 985 15.92 -56.67 31.20
C ILE A 985 15.49 -55.22 30.93
N LEU A 986 14.21 -54.97 30.67
CA LEU A 986 13.69 -53.63 30.41
C LEU A 986 14.00 -52.64 31.56
N LYS A 987 13.97 -53.12 32.82
CA LYS A 987 14.33 -52.30 34.00
C LYS A 987 15.78 -51.82 34.01
N LYS A 988 16.70 -52.54 33.36
CA LYS A 988 18.13 -52.16 33.32
C LYS A 988 18.40 -51.01 32.35
N TYR A 989 17.49 -50.78 31.40
CA TYR A 989 17.68 -49.83 30.31
C TYR A 989 16.56 -48.78 30.31
N PRO A 990 16.34 -48.01 31.39
CA PRO A 990 15.29 -47.01 31.44
C PRO A 990 15.53 -45.91 30.39
N GLY A 991 14.46 -45.40 29.77
CA GLY A 991 14.57 -44.32 28.79
C GLY A 991 13.21 -43.79 28.35
N PRO A 992 13.14 -43.03 27.25
CA PRO A 992 11.92 -42.30 26.89
C PRO A 992 10.91 -43.10 26.06
N TYR A 993 11.26 -44.28 25.54
CA TYR A 993 10.42 -45.01 24.58
C TYR A 993 9.46 -45.99 25.29
N PRO A 994 8.12 -45.84 25.15
CA PRO A 994 7.16 -46.78 25.72
C PRO A 994 7.28 -48.18 25.11
N VAL A 995 7.12 -49.22 25.93
CA VAL A 995 7.22 -50.62 25.48
C VAL A 995 5.84 -51.18 25.11
N ILE A 996 5.75 -51.76 23.92
CA ILE A 996 4.60 -52.54 23.47
C ILE A 996 5.00 -54.01 23.32
N LEU A 997 4.22 -54.89 23.93
CA LEU A 997 4.33 -56.33 23.76
C LEU A 997 3.23 -56.82 22.79
N ARG A 998 3.60 -57.63 21.81
CA ARG A 998 2.67 -58.34 20.93
C ARG A 998 2.87 -59.83 21.10
N TYR A 999 1.84 -60.53 21.57
CA TYR A 999 1.82 -61.98 21.73
C TYR A 999 1.20 -62.64 20.51
N GLU A 1000 1.96 -63.49 19.83
CA GLU A 1000 1.56 -64.08 18.55
C GLU A 1000 0.52 -65.19 18.73
N ASP A 1001 0.66 -66.06 19.75
CA ASP A 1001 -0.28 -67.15 20.03
C ASP A 1001 -1.69 -66.63 20.38
N GLU A 1002 -1.76 -65.49 21.09
CA GLU A 1002 -3.02 -64.86 21.50
C GLU A 1002 -3.51 -63.77 20.53
N LYS A 1003 -2.70 -63.42 19.52
CA LYS A 1003 -2.90 -62.26 18.64
C LYS A 1003 -3.23 -60.97 19.41
N LYS A 1004 -2.60 -60.78 20.57
CA LYS A 1004 -2.93 -59.71 21.53
C LYS A 1004 -1.79 -58.72 21.64
N THR A 1005 -2.11 -57.43 21.59
CA THR A 1005 -1.15 -56.33 21.78
C THR A 1005 -1.43 -55.63 23.11
N LEU A 1006 -0.38 -55.44 23.91
CA LEU A 1006 -0.42 -54.83 25.23
C LEU A 1006 0.66 -53.76 25.36
N GLN A 1007 0.28 -52.54 25.73
CA GLN A 1007 1.25 -51.51 26.12
C GLN A 1007 1.59 -51.69 27.60
N LEU A 1008 2.87 -51.84 27.91
CA LEU A 1008 3.33 -52.01 29.29
C LEU A 1008 3.22 -50.67 30.02
N LYS A 1009 2.33 -50.58 31.03
CA LYS A 1009 2.18 -49.36 31.83
C LYS A 1009 3.35 -49.21 32.80
N GLY A 1010 3.99 -48.03 32.80
CA GLY A 1010 5.08 -47.69 33.74
C GLY A 1010 6.47 -48.20 33.35
N TYR A 1011 6.65 -48.74 32.14
CA TYR A 1011 7.95 -49.20 31.64
C TYR A 1011 8.28 -48.52 30.31
N THR A 1012 9.38 -47.78 30.32
CA THR A 1012 9.93 -47.08 29.17
C THR A 1012 11.43 -47.39 29.08
N VAL A 1013 11.94 -47.52 27.86
CA VAL A 1013 13.33 -47.94 27.61
C VAL A 1013 14.10 -46.95 26.78
N GLN A 1014 15.43 -47.00 26.85
CA GLN A 1014 16.31 -46.24 25.95
C GLN A 1014 16.60 -47.03 24.67
N LYS A 1015 16.89 -46.32 23.58
CA LYS A 1015 17.34 -46.92 22.32
C LYS A 1015 18.80 -47.35 22.49
N ASN A 1016 19.01 -48.63 22.78
CA ASN A 1016 20.33 -49.22 23.00
C ASN A 1016 20.43 -50.57 22.27
N LYS A 1017 21.52 -50.76 21.53
CA LYS A 1017 21.81 -52.00 20.80
C LYS A 1017 22.03 -53.19 21.74
N GLU A 1018 22.59 -52.94 22.94
CA GLU A 1018 22.76 -53.96 23.98
C GLU A 1018 21.42 -54.47 24.52
N LEU A 1019 20.40 -53.61 24.60
CA LEU A 1019 19.04 -54.00 24.96
C LEU A 1019 18.43 -54.91 23.89
N GLU A 1020 18.59 -54.57 22.61
CA GLU A 1020 18.12 -55.41 21.50
C GLU A 1020 18.85 -56.76 21.46
N ASP A 1021 20.16 -56.77 21.71
CA ASP A 1021 20.98 -57.98 21.76
C ASP A 1021 20.62 -58.89 22.95
N GLU A 1022 20.37 -58.33 24.14
CA GLU A 1022 19.86 -59.10 25.31
C GLU A 1022 18.47 -59.71 25.04
N LEU A 1023 17.63 -59.03 24.26
CA LEU A 1023 16.28 -59.49 23.93
C LEU A 1023 16.24 -60.47 22.75
N LYS A 1024 17.25 -60.46 21.87
CA LYS A 1024 17.29 -61.22 20.59
C LYS A 1024 17.01 -62.71 20.71
N ASN A 1025 17.44 -63.36 21.80
CA ASN A 1025 17.23 -64.80 22.05
C ASN A 1025 15.93 -65.10 22.82
N LEU A 1026 15.23 -64.06 23.29
CA LEU A 1026 14.04 -64.17 24.11
C LEU A 1026 12.77 -63.85 23.34
N VAL A 1027 12.87 -63.08 22.27
CA VAL A 1027 11.75 -62.48 21.54
C VAL A 1027 11.83 -62.83 20.06
N MET A 1028 10.72 -62.79 19.34
CA MET A 1028 10.70 -63.07 17.90
C MET A 1028 11.26 -61.91 17.09
N LYS A 1029 10.93 -60.68 17.49
CA LYS A 1029 11.33 -59.46 16.81
C LYS A 1029 11.26 -58.27 17.75
N THR A 1030 12.22 -57.35 17.65
CA THR A 1030 12.18 -56.03 18.27
C THR A 1030 12.22 -54.97 17.19
N ILE A 1031 11.47 -53.88 17.37
CA ILE A 1031 11.51 -52.74 16.46
C ILE A 1031 11.13 -51.46 17.19
N TYR A 1032 11.91 -50.40 17.01
CA TYR A 1032 11.49 -49.04 17.35
C TYR A 1032 10.61 -48.54 16.19
N ARG A 1033 9.34 -48.24 16.47
CA ARG A 1033 8.36 -47.82 15.47
C ARG A 1033 7.38 -46.80 16.03
#